data_AF-A0A9Q0RRW5-F1
#
_entry.id   AF-A0A9Q0RRW5-F1
#
_cell.length_a   1.000
_cell.length_b   1.000
_cell.length_c   1.000
_cell.angle_alpha   90.00
_cell.angle_beta   90.00
_cell.angle_gamma   90.00
#
_symmetry.space_group_name_H-M   'P 1'
#
loop_
_entity.id
_entity.type
_entity.pdbx_description
1 polymer ?
#
loop_
_entity_poly.entity_id
_entity_poly.type
_entity_poly.pdbx_seq_one_letter_code
_entity_poly.pdbx_strand_id
1 'polypeptide(L)'
;GAILRCQPASHENQKQKNSIFSSNDDVKVDKPTVKSPIRLANLVSQKQLPDTLHLKSKTSMCPFTACLGSLMQNTATKKENVRSKAEILTQATKFIEEYYMHLKKCNLDEMKVRLDEIAHELNTTGTYTPTTKELEFGARTAWRNASRCIGRIQWRNLNFFDARHVRNTKEMFEAVCKHIEFATNDGNIRSCITVFPPRVAGREDFRLWNPQLVSYAGYLQPDGSVIGDPARVVLTRICEKLGWKGKGGRFDVLPLIFSAPKERAVWYELPKRLVLEVELEHPKFDWLAEMNLRWYALPAVSDMLFDVGGIEFTAAPFNGWYMGTEIGARDLCDKQRYNLLPVFGEKMGVSIEDPISLWQDEVLLEVNRAVLHSFAKAGVTLVDHHTASQQFLQHMENETKNRGGCPADWVWIVPPMSASITGVFHQEMINYHLKPSFEYQEQAWKHYEWKKVQVKTRLSTVAYAVLSCVRIMNAILKNRVKATILYATETGRSEMFAEKLRKRLSSSFAVQVICMEDYELNHLPLERLIFVVASTFGNGASPDNGKLFWKSICNNQKNKNSFDLTKLMFSVFGLGSSLYPKFGAFGKNIDKKLRELNARSLKPVTIGDEMKGQEKLFAVWCDTVYAKALKVFGLDESDDVVDDSDEEITIGDTEAFGS
;
A
#
# COMPACT_ATOMS: atom_id res chain seq x y z
N GLY A 1 18.52 1.50 30.30
CA GLY A 1 17.88 1.11 31.56
C GLY A 1 17.29 2.34 32.23
N ALA A 2 15.97 2.37 32.36
CA ALA A 2 15.20 3.12 33.35
C ALA A 2 13.74 2.71 33.14
N ILE A 3 13.24 1.84 34.03
CA ILE A 3 11.87 1.33 34.05
C ILE A 3 11.10 2.20 35.04
N LEU A 4 10.07 2.91 34.59
CA LEU A 4 9.17 3.65 35.48
C LEU A 4 8.02 2.73 35.93
N ARG A 5 7.99 2.48 37.24
CA ARG A 5 6.94 1.75 37.97
C ARG A 5 5.70 2.63 38.14
N CYS A 6 4.53 2.07 37.88
CA CYS A 6 3.25 2.57 38.38
C CYS A 6 3.09 2.25 39.88
N GLN A 7 2.56 3.19 40.66
CA GLN A 7 1.93 2.94 41.96
C GLN A 7 0.47 3.42 41.93
N PRO A 8 -0.47 2.68 42.54
CA PRO A 8 -1.87 3.10 42.68
C PRO A 8 -2.08 3.84 44.01
N ALA A 9 -2.94 4.87 43.99
CA ALA A 9 -3.41 5.55 45.20
C ALA A 9 -4.66 4.86 45.77
N SER A 10 -4.64 4.70 47.09
CA SER A 10 -5.60 4.03 47.96
C SER A 10 -6.88 4.83 48.23
N HIS A 11 -7.97 4.08 48.43
CA HIS A 11 -9.23 4.52 49.03
C HIS A 11 -9.08 4.91 50.51
N GLU A 12 -9.84 5.93 50.95
CA GLU A 12 -10.33 6.01 52.34
C GLU A 12 -11.63 6.84 52.46
N ASN A 13 -12.31 6.68 53.60
CA ASN A 13 -13.77 6.61 53.78
C ASN A 13 -14.57 7.92 54.00
N GLN A 14 -15.83 7.85 53.54
CA GLN A 14 -17.13 8.29 54.11
C GLN A 14 -17.20 9.32 55.27
N LYS A 15 -18.15 10.27 55.12
CA LYS A 15 -19.16 10.59 56.17
C LYS A 15 -20.45 11.21 55.57
N GLN A 16 -21.59 10.69 56.04
CA GLN A 16 -22.97 11.03 55.71
C GLN A 16 -23.44 12.40 56.23
N LYS A 17 -24.47 12.98 55.59
CA LYS A 17 -25.65 13.56 56.25
C LYS A 17 -26.84 13.67 55.27
N ASN A 18 -28.00 13.18 55.72
CA ASN A 18 -29.30 13.16 55.04
C ASN A 18 -29.99 14.55 55.02
N SER A 19 -30.76 14.86 53.97
CA SER A 19 -32.15 15.35 54.11
C SER A 19 -32.95 15.15 52.81
N ILE A 20 -34.26 14.97 52.95
CA ILE A 20 -35.23 14.54 51.92
C ILE A 20 -36.23 15.70 51.68
N PHE A 21 -36.77 15.79 50.44
CA PHE A 21 -37.93 16.55 49.94
C PHE A 21 -37.76 18.05 49.59
N SER A 22 -37.76 18.41 48.30
CA SER A 22 -38.97 18.74 47.51
C SER A 22 -38.65 19.62 46.27
N SER A 23 -39.37 19.30 45.19
CA SER A 23 -39.68 20.05 43.96
C SER A 23 -39.21 21.50 43.79
N ASN A 24 -38.55 21.78 42.66
CA ASN A 24 -39.09 22.67 41.62
C ASN A 24 -38.30 22.53 40.30
N ASP A 25 -39.05 22.43 39.21
CA ASP A 25 -38.57 22.41 37.83
C ASP A 25 -37.95 23.77 37.47
N ASP A 26 -36.61 23.81 37.39
CA ASP A 26 -35.89 24.87 36.69
C ASP A 26 -35.07 24.23 35.57
N VAL A 27 -35.51 24.48 34.34
CA VAL A 27 -34.77 24.17 33.11
C VAL A 27 -33.43 24.90 33.19
N LYS A 28 -32.37 24.17 33.58
CA LYS A 28 -31.00 24.65 33.44
C LYS A 28 -30.69 24.75 31.95
N VAL A 29 -30.76 25.97 31.43
CA VAL A 29 -30.06 26.35 30.21
C VAL A 29 -28.57 26.15 30.47
N ASP A 30 -28.01 25.06 29.95
CA ASP A 30 -26.57 24.79 30.03
C ASP A 30 -25.83 25.96 29.39
N LYS A 31 -25.09 26.72 30.21
CA LYS A 31 -24.07 27.64 29.72
C LYS A 31 -23.07 26.81 28.89
N PRO A 32 -22.68 27.24 27.68
CA PRO A 32 -21.70 26.50 26.89
C PRO A 32 -20.40 26.40 27.68
N THR A 33 -20.06 25.19 28.10
CA THR A 33 -18.76 24.89 28.68
C THR A 33 -17.74 25.12 27.58
N VAL A 34 -17.01 26.23 27.66
CA VAL A 34 -15.88 26.52 26.76
C VAL A 34 -14.85 25.42 27.00
N LYS A 35 -14.84 24.40 26.14
CA LYS A 35 -13.80 23.37 26.14
C LYS A 35 -12.47 24.09 25.91
N SER A 36 -11.53 23.91 26.83
CA SER A 36 -10.22 24.55 26.75
C SER A 36 -9.51 24.18 25.46
N PRO A 37 -8.75 25.09 24.83
CA PRO A 37 -7.95 24.78 23.64
C PRO A 37 -6.99 23.62 23.91
N ILE A 38 -6.80 22.75 22.92
CA ILE A 38 -5.75 21.73 22.97
C ILE A 38 -4.44 22.44 22.63
N ARG A 39 -3.46 22.40 23.53
CA ARG A 39 -2.15 23.02 23.29
C ARG A 39 -1.21 22.01 22.66
N LEU A 40 -0.81 22.27 21.43
CA LEU A 40 0.12 21.44 20.66
C LEU A 40 1.53 22.00 20.81
N ALA A 41 2.46 21.22 21.34
CA ALA A 41 3.84 21.64 21.53
C ALA A 41 4.71 21.32 20.31
N ASN A 42 5.65 22.21 20.02
CA ASN A 42 6.81 21.90 19.20
C ASN A 42 7.98 21.55 20.13
N LEU A 43 8.49 20.32 20.07
CA LEU A 43 9.46 19.80 21.04
C LEU A 43 10.85 20.45 20.95
N VAL A 44 11.17 21.07 19.82
CA VAL A 44 12.46 21.76 19.61
C VAL A 44 12.37 23.23 20.00
N SER A 45 11.39 23.95 19.45
CA SER A 45 11.25 25.39 19.69
C SER A 45 10.53 25.73 21.00
N GLN A 46 9.90 24.74 21.66
CA GLN A 46 9.04 24.90 22.84
C GLN A 46 7.82 25.82 22.61
N LYS A 47 7.55 26.19 21.35
CA LYS A 47 6.38 26.98 20.95
C LYS A 47 5.12 26.13 21.14
N GLN A 48 4.07 26.74 21.68
CA GLN A 48 2.76 26.12 21.82
C GLN A 48 1.76 26.75 20.86
N LEU A 49 1.04 25.91 20.11
CA LEU A 49 -0.05 26.30 19.23
C LEU A 49 -1.39 25.86 19.86
N PRO A 50 -2.27 26.79 20.28
CA PRO A 50 -3.58 26.42 20.79
C PRO A 50 -4.54 26.09 19.63
N ASP A 51 -5.14 24.90 19.67
CA ASP A 51 -6.18 24.47 18.72
C ASP A 51 -7.57 24.57 19.37
N THR A 52 -8.42 25.42 18.80
CA THR A 52 -9.87 25.52 19.05
C THR A 52 -10.69 25.07 17.84
N LEU A 53 -10.07 24.96 16.65
CA LEU A 53 -10.75 24.61 15.41
C LEU A 53 -11.28 23.17 15.42
N HIS A 54 -10.64 22.24 16.15
CA HIS A 54 -11.10 20.87 16.31
C HIS A 54 -12.54 20.77 16.86
N LEU A 55 -13.02 21.80 17.58
CA LEU A 55 -14.39 21.87 18.10
C LEU A 55 -15.45 21.93 16.99
N LYS A 56 -15.05 22.31 15.75
CA LYS A 56 -15.94 22.27 14.58
C LYS A 56 -16.09 20.85 13.99
N SER A 57 -15.21 19.92 14.34
CA SER A 57 -15.32 18.52 13.91
C SER A 57 -16.40 17.79 14.71
N LYS A 58 -17.24 17.02 14.03
CA LYS A 58 -18.30 16.21 14.65
C LYS A 58 -17.91 14.75 14.90
N THR A 59 -16.82 14.27 14.31
CA THR A 59 -16.51 12.84 14.26
C THR A 59 -15.08 12.58 14.70
N SER A 60 -14.90 11.70 15.70
CA SER A 60 -13.60 11.11 16.03
C SER A 60 -13.37 9.89 15.15
N MET A 61 -12.19 9.79 14.54
CA MET A 61 -11.77 8.59 13.78
C MET A 61 -11.41 7.40 14.67
N CYS A 62 -11.13 7.67 15.95
CA CYS A 62 -10.65 6.68 16.89
C CYS A 62 -11.71 6.45 17.97
N PRO A 63 -12.05 5.19 18.31
CA PRO A 63 -12.79 4.90 19.53
C PRO A 63 -11.96 5.28 20.76
N PHE A 64 -12.62 5.48 21.90
CA PHE A 64 -11.93 5.80 23.15
C PHE A 64 -10.94 4.73 23.62
N THR A 65 -11.07 3.49 23.13
CA THR A 65 -10.26 2.34 23.52
C THR A 65 -9.04 2.09 22.64
N ALA A 66 -8.96 2.69 21.46
CA ALA A 66 -7.88 2.41 20.51
C ALA A 66 -7.62 3.58 19.55
N CYS A 67 -6.35 3.83 19.24
CA CYS A 67 -5.96 4.74 18.18
C CYS A 67 -5.91 4.01 16.83
N LEU A 68 -6.68 4.49 15.86
CA LEU A 68 -6.70 3.98 14.48
C LEU A 68 -5.94 4.89 13.51
N GLY A 69 -5.11 5.81 14.01
CA GLY A 69 -4.46 6.86 13.22
C GLY A 69 -3.48 6.35 12.15
N SER A 70 -2.99 5.12 12.25
CA SER A 70 -2.11 4.50 11.26
C SER A 70 -2.85 3.81 10.11
N LEU A 71 -4.18 3.71 10.14
CA LEU A 71 -4.95 3.11 9.05
C LEU A 71 -4.93 4.01 7.81
N MET A 72 -4.42 3.49 6.69
CA MET A 72 -4.33 4.24 5.43
C MET A 72 -5.72 4.68 4.92
N GLN A 73 -6.74 3.83 5.02
CA GLN A 73 -8.11 4.15 4.62
C GLN A 73 -9.06 3.69 5.72
N ASN A 74 -9.60 4.65 6.49
CA ASN A 74 -10.48 4.35 7.63
C ASN A 74 -11.97 4.54 7.29
N THR A 75 -12.28 5.05 6.10
CA THR A 75 -13.62 5.56 5.74
C THR A 75 -13.97 5.42 4.26
N ALA A 76 -13.53 4.33 3.59
CA ALA A 76 -14.11 3.98 2.29
C ALA A 76 -15.57 3.58 2.50
N THR A 77 -16.43 4.59 2.61
CA THR A 77 -17.84 4.43 2.89
C THR A 77 -18.53 4.21 1.56
N LYS A 78 -19.19 3.06 1.43
CA LYS A 78 -20.21 2.81 0.42
C LYS A 78 -21.41 3.71 0.73
N LYS A 79 -21.29 5.02 0.51
CA LYS A 79 -22.43 5.95 0.54
C LYS A 79 -23.12 5.86 -0.81
N GLU A 80 -23.88 4.78 -1.00
CA GLU A 80 -24.86 4.67 -2.09
C GLU A 80 -26.11 5.53 -1.81
N ASN A 81 -26.34 5.93 -0.55
CA ASN A 81 -27.51 6.73 -0.21
C ASN A 81 -27.21 8.21 -0.39
N VAL A 82 -27.93 8.83 -1.33
CA VAL A 82 -28.01 10.30 -1.45
C VAL A 82 -28.48 10.88 -0.13
N ARG A 83 -27.89 12.02 0.26
CA ARG A 83 -28.18 12.69 1.52
C ARG A 83 -29.64 13.14 1.57
N SER A 84 -30.21 13.10 2.77
CA SER A 84 -31.55 13.64 2.99
C SER A 84 -31.57 15.16 2.75
N LYS A 85 -32.72 15.71 2.35
CA LYS A 85 -32.91 17.16 2.21
C LYS A 85 -32.47 17.94 3.46
N ALA A 86 -32.79 17.41 4.65
CA ALA A 86 -32.43 18.02 5.93
C ALA A 86 -30.90 18.03 6.16
N GLU A 87 -30.20 16.96 5.80
CA GLU A 87 -28.74 16.91 5.88
C GLU A 87 -28.10 17.88 4.88
N ILE A 88 -28.59 17.92 3.64
CA ILE A 88 -28.08 18.86 2.61
C ILE A 88 -28.28 20.30 3.10
N LEU A 89 -29.49 20.66 3.55
CA LEU A 89 -29.77 22.00 4.06
C LEU A 89 -28.84 22.37 5.22
N THR A 90 -28.64 21.47 6.19
CA THR A 90 -27.74 21.71 7.33
C THR A 90 -26.30 21.98 6.90
N GLN A 91 -25.80 21.23 5.91
CA GLN A 91 -24.45 21.42 5.40
C GLN A 91 -24.34 22.66 4.51
N ALA A 92 -25.32 22.93 3.67
CA ALA A 92 -25.41 24.11 2.81
C ALA A 92 -25.41 25.38 3.65
N THR A 93 -26.25 25.47 4.70
CA THR A 93 -26.31 26.63 5.58
C THR A 93 -24.95 26.97 6.17
N LYS A 94 -24.26 25.97 6.77
CA LYS A 94 -22.93 26.17 7.36
C LYS A 94 -21.89 26.63 6.34
N PHE A 95 -21.94 26.05 5.14
CA PHE A 95 -20.99 26.36 4.08
C PHE A 95 -21.22 27.77 3.53
N ILE A 96 -22.48 28.17 3.33
CA ILE A 96 -22.84 29.51 2.85
C ILE A 96 -22.49 30.57 3.90
N GLU A 97 -22.77 30.31 5.18
CA GLU A 97 -22.30 31.17 6.28
C GLU A 97 -20.77 31.34 6.23
N GLU A 98 -20.02 30.24 6.12
CA GLU A 98 -18.55 30.31 6.00
C GLU A 98 -18.08 31.10 4.77
N TYR A 99 -18.75 30.91 3.62
CA TYR A 99 -18.47 31.61 2.38
C TYR A 99 -18.69 33.12 2.52
N TYR A 100 -19.85 33.57 3.02
CA TYR A 100 -20.16 34.99 3.16
C TYR A 100 -19.29 35.66 4.23
N MET A 101 -18.94 34.95 5.32
CA MET A 101 -17.99 35.45 6.32
C MET A 101 -16.56 35.59 5.77
N HIS A 102 -16.21 34.84 4.72
CA HIS A 102 -14.91 34.97 4.06
C HIS A 102 -14.82 36.20 3.13
N LEU A 103 -15.94 36.70 2.62
CA LEU A 103 -15.96 37.84 1.72
C LEU A 103 -15.50 39.12 2.44
N LYS A 104 -14.69 39.95 1.77
CA LYS A 104 -14.20 41.23 2.32
C LYS A 104 -15.33 42.16 2.79
N LYS A 105 -16.51 42.08 2.16
CA LYS A 105 -17.74 42.76 2.55
C LYS A 105 -18.82 41.70 2.71
N CYS A 106 -19.04 41.26 3.94
CA CYS A 106 -20.15 40.37 4.25
C CYS A 106 -21.47 41.14 4.16
N ASN A 107 -22.38 40.70 3.29
CA ASN A 107 -23.75 41.19 3.22
C ASN A 107 -24.69 40.13 3.81
N LEU A 108 -25.19 40.38 5.01
CA LEU A 108 -26.06 39.44 5.73
C LEU A 108 -27.42 39.27 5.04
N ASP A 109 -27.90 40.29 4.32
CA ASP A 109 -29.18 40.21 3.62
C ASP A 109 -29.05 39.35 2.35
N GLU A 110 -27.97 39.52 1.58
CA GLU A 110 -27.65 38.62 0.47
C GLU A 110 -27.45 37.17 0.93
N MET A 111 -26.82 36.96 2.08
CA MET A 111 -26.64 35.63 2.66
C MET A 111 -28.00 34.98 2.98
N LYS A 112 -28.93 35.72 3.60
CA LYS A 112 -30.28 35.22 3.91
C LYS A 112 -31.04 34.89 2.62
N VAL A 113 -31.03 35.79 1.63
CA VAL A 113 -31.66 35.55 0.32
C VAL A 113 -31.11 34.27 -0.31
N ARG A 114 -29.78 34.10 -0.31
CA ARG A 114 -29.15 32.89 -0.85
C ARG A 114 -29.57 31.62 -0.10
N LEU A 115 -29.71 31.68 1.23
CA LEU A 115 -30.20 30.54 2.02
C LEU A 115 -31.67 30.20 1.72
N ASP A 116 -32.51 31.21 1.53
CA ASP A 116 -33.92 31.03 1.14
C ASP A 116 -34.04 30.42 -0.26
N GLU A 117 -33.22 30.86 -1.22
CA GLU A 117 -33.12 30.27 -2.55
C GLU A 117 -32.73 28.79 -2.49
N ILE A 118 -31.72 28.44 -1.69
CA ILE A 118 -31.26 27.07 -1.51
C ILE A 118 -32.37 26.21 -0.88
N ALA A 119 -33.05 26.72 0.15
CA ALA A 119 -34.17 26.02 0.77
C ALA A 119 -35.31 25.78 -0.23
N HIS A 120 -35.60 26.77 -1.08
CA HIS A 120 -36.60 26.65 -2.14
C HIS A 120 -36.21 25.61 -3.22
N GLU A 121 -34.96 25.65 -3.70
CA GLU A 121 -34.43 24.69 -4.70
C GLU A 121 -34.44 23.25 -4.13
N LEU A 122 -34.07 23.08 -2.86
CA LEU A 122 -34.11 21.78 -2.17
C LEU A 122 -35.52 21.22 -2.04
N ASN A 123 -36.49 22.09 -1.73
CA ASN A 123 -37.88 21.68 -1.60
C ASN A 123 -38.45 21.21 -2.94
N THR A 124 -38.13 21.93 -4.03
CA THR A 124 -38.64 21.67 -5.37
C THR A 124 -37.92 20.52 -6.10
N THR A 125 -36.60 20.44 -6.01
CA THR A 125 -35.78 19.52 -6.83
C THR A 125 -35.17 18.35 -6.05
N GLY A 126 -35.09 18.43 -4.72
CA GLY A 126 -34.37 17.45 -3.91
C GLY A 126 -32.89 17.78 -3.65
N THR A 127 -32.33 18.76 -4.34
CA THR A 127 -30.94 19.21 -4.20
C THR A 127 -30.85 20.73 -4.39
N TYR A 128 -29.65 21.31 -4.38
CA TYR A 128 -29.43 22.68 -4.84
C TYR A 128 -28.17 22.78 -5.70
N THR A 129 -28.05 23.89 -6.42
CA THR A 129 -26.91 24.15 -7.29
C THR A 129 -26.03 25.24 -6.70
N PRO A 130 -24.81 24.90 -6.21
CA PRO A 130 -23.85 25.92 -5.78
C PRO A 130 -23.45 26.84 -6.93
N THR A 131 -23.16 28.10 -6.67
CA THR A 131 -22.59 29.00 -7.69
C THR A 131 -21.13 28.62 -8.00
N THR A 132 -20.60 29.04 -9.15
CA THR A 132 -19.19 28.78 -9.49
C THR A 132 -18.24 29.41 -8.47
N LYS A 133 -18.56 30.60 -7.94
CA LYS A 133 -17.76 31.26 -6.88
C LYS A 133 -17.80 30.50 -5.56
N GLU A 134 -18.96 29.96 -5.20
CA GLU A 134 -19.10 29.07 -4.05
C GLU A 134 -18.21 27.82 -4.23
N LEU A 135 -18.25 27.16 -5.39
CA LEU A 135 -17.41 25.98 -5.64
C LEU A 135 -15.92 26.27 -5.66
N GLU A 136 -15.48 27.39 -6.23
CA GLU A 136 -14.08 27.82 -6.20
C GLU A 136 -13.60 28.00 -4.75
N PHE A 137 -14.39 28.69 -3.92
CA PHE A 137 -14.12 28.83 -2.49
C PHE A 137 -14.11 27.46 -1.79
N GLY A 138 -15.08 26.61 -2.11
CA GLY A 138 -15.22 25.27 -1.55
C GLY A 138 -14.02 24.37 -1.85
N ALA A 139 -13.52 24.38 -3.10
CA ALA A 139 -12.38 23.58 -3.52
C ALA A 139 -11.09 24.02 -2.83
N ARG A 140 -10.85 25.33 -2.76
CA ARG A 140 -9.72 25.90 -2.01
C ARG A 140 -9.78 25.55 -0.53
N THR A 141 -10.97 25.60 0.07
CA THR A 141 -11.18 25.27 1.48
C THR A 141 -11.05 23.76 1.74
N ALA A 142 -11.51 22.90 0.82
CA ALA A 142 -11.28 21.46 0.88
C ALA A 142 -9.79 21.12 0.88
N TRP A 143 -9.00 21.77 0.03
CA TRP A 143 -7.54 21.61 0.04
C TRP A 143 -6.94 22.11 1.37
N ARG A 144 -7.36 23.28 1.85
CA ARG A 144 -6.95 23.84 3.15
C ARG A 144 -7.26 22.88 4.32
N ASN A 145 -8.32 22.09 4.21
CA ASN A 145 -8.77 21.12 5.21
C ASN A 145 -8.12 19.72 5.06
N ALA A 146 -7.40 19.45 3.97
CA ALA A 146 -6.83 18.13 3.69
C ALA A 146 -5.66 17.81 4.64
N SER A 147 -5.95 17.11 5.75
CA SER A 147 -5.00 16.88 6.85
C SER A 147 -3.72 16.12 6.45
N ARG A 148 -3.76 15.37 5.35
CA ARG A 148 -2.64 14.60 4.79
C ARG A 148 -1.79 15.37 3.76
N CYS A 149 -2.13 16.61 3.42
CA CYS A 149 -1.40 17.39 2.42
C CYS A 149 -0.38 18.33 3.08
N ILE A 150 0.90 18.14 2.76
CA ILE A 150 2.00 19.00 3.24
C ILE A 150 2.07 20.33 2.46
N GLY A 151 1.65 20.36 1.19
CA GLY A 151 1.72 21.53 0.31
C GLY A 151 0.65 22.61 0.55
N ARG A 152 -0.04 22.59 1.69
CA ARG A 152 -1.23 23.43 1.94
C ARG A 152 -0.95 24.93 2.05
N ILE A 153 0.30 25.38 2.16
CA ILE A 153 0.61 26.81 2.09
C ILE A 153 0.09 27.46 0.80
N GLN A 154 -0.07 26.66 -0.27
CA GLN A 154 -0.53 27.08 -1.60
C GLN A 154 -2.05 27.07 -1.76
N TRP A 155 -2.83 26.78 -0.72
CA TRP A 155 -4.28 26.52 -0.82
C TRP A 155 -5.10 27.60 -1.55
N ARG A 156 -4.63 28.86 -1.54
CA ARG A 156 -5.28 30.00 -2.22
C ARG A 156 -5.00 30.04 -3.73
N ASN A 157 -3.92 29.42 -4.18
CA ASN A 157 -3.43 29.47 -5.56
C ASN A 157 -3.99 28.32 -6.43
N LEU A 158 -5.12 27.74 -6.04
CA LEU A 158 -5.80 26.71 -6.82
C LEU A 158 -6.65 27.37 -7.92
N ASN A 159 -6.37 27.02 -9.17
CA ASN A 159 -7.20 27.38 -10.31
C ASN A 159 -8.41 26.44 -10.40
N PHE A 160 -9.57 26.96 -10.77
CA PHE A 160 -10.82 26.22 -10.77
C PHE A 160 -11.41 26.13 -12.18
N PHE A 161 -11.67 24.92 -12.66
CA PHE A 161 -12.38 24.65 -13.91
C PHE A 161 -13.76 24.07 -13.62
N ASP A 162 -14.81 24.84 -13.97
CA ASP A 162 -16.20 24.40 -13.84
C ASP A 162 -16.61 23.54 -15.04
N ALA A 163 -16.62 22.23 -14.86
CA ALA A 163 -17.03 21.24 -15.86
C ALA A 163 -18.39 20.62 -15.54
N ARG A 164 -19.24 21.26 -14.73
CA ARG A 164 -20.58 20.74 -14.37
C ARG A 164 -21.56 20.68 -15.54
N HIS A 165 -21.24 21.34 -16.65
CA HIS A 165 -22.03 21.31 -17.87
C HIS A 165 -21.76 20.06 -18.73
N VAL A 166 -20.68 19.32 -18.46
CA VAL A 166 -20.26 18.11 -19.20
C VAL A 166 -21.33 17.02 -19.13
N ARG A 167 -21.56 16.34 -20.25
CA ARG A 167 -22.68 15.39 -20.41
C ARG A 167 -22.26 13.94 -20.63
N ASN A 168 -21.07 13.71 -21.17
CA ASN A 168 -20.60 12.40 -21.63
C ASN A 168 -19.11 12.21 -21.36
N THR A 169 -18.64 10.97 -21.52
CA THR A 169 -17.24 10.58 -21.30
C THR A 169 -16.24 11.29 -22.22
N LYS A 170 -16.64 11.63 -23.45
CA LYS A 170 -15.78 12.37 -24.40
C LYS A 170 -15.51 13.80 -23.93
N GLU A 171 -16.56 14.51 -23.54
CA GLU A 171 -16.44 15.87 -22.96
C GLU A 171 -15.64 15.85 -21.65
N MET A 172 -15.75 14.78 -20.84
CA MET A 172 -14.88 14.62 -19.67
C MET A 172 -13.40 14.54 -20.08
N PHE A 173 -13.09 13.71 -21.07
CA PHE A 173 -11.73 13.55 -21.57
C PHE A 173 -11.16 14.86 -22.14
N GLU A 174 -11.96 15.63 -22.88
CA GLU A 174 -11.56 16.95 -23.39
C GLU A 174 -11.29 17.95 -22.26
N ALA A 175 -12.12 17.97 -21.22
CA ALA A 175 -11.91 18.80 -20.04
C ALA A 175 -10.64 18.39 -19.27
N VAL A 176 -10.35 17.09 -19.18
CA VAL A 176 -9.10 16.59 -18.58
C VAL A 176 -7.87 16.93 -19.42
N CYS A 177 -7.96 16.88 -20.76
CA CYS A 177 -6.86 17.32 -21.61
C CYS A 177 -6.52 18.80 -21.36
N LYS A 178 -7.54 19.67 -21.25
CA LYS A 178 -7.35 21.09 -20.89
C LYS A 178 -6.76 21.26 -19.49
N HIS A 179 -7.18 20.44 -18.53
CA HIS A 179 -6.60 20.41 -17.19
C HIS A 179 -5.11 20.12 -17.24
N ILE A 180 -4.70 19.04 -17.91
CA ILE A 180 -3.29 18.63 -17.99
C ILE A 180 -2.47 19.69 -18.73
N GLU A 181 -2.94 20.21 -19.85
CA GLU A 181 -2.26 21.26 -20.61
C GLU A 181 -2.04 22.52 -19.75
N PHE A 182 -3.08 22.97 -19.04
CA PHE A 182 -2.98 24.09 -18.13
C PHE A 182 -2.03 23.78 -16.96
N ALA A 183 -2.16 22.64 -16.33
CA ALA A 183 -1.40 22.30 -15.13
C ALA A 183 0.08 22.08 -15.42
N THR A 184 0.42 21.45 -16.55
CA THR A 184 1.80 21.15 -16.95
C THR A 184 2.58 22.41 -17.30
N ASN A 185 2.00 23.34 -18.07
CA ASN A 185 2.55 24.68 -18.35
C ASN A 185 4.07 24.68 -18.64
N ASP A 186 4.48 23.81 -19.57
CA ASP A 186 5.88 23.62 -19.99
C ASP A 186 6.87 23.38 -18.84
N GLY A 187 6.42 22.68 -17.79
CA GLY A 187 7.23 22.35 -16.61
C GLY A 187 7.04 23.30 -15.43
N ASN A 188 6.49 24.51 -15.64
CA ASN A 188 6.16 25.44 -14.57
C ASN A 188 4.77 25.11 -13.98
N ILE A 189 4.73 24.03 -13.19
CA ILE A 189 3.50 23.36 -12.77
C ILE A 189 2.56 24.30 -12.01
N ARG A 190 1.28 24.32 -12.43
CA ARG A 190 0.21 25.10 -11.81
C ARG A 190 -0.79 24.18 -11.12
N SER A 191 -1.17 24.50 -9.88
CA SER A 191 -2.25 23.79 -9.20
C SER A 191 -3.61 24.13 -9.81
N CYS A 192 -4.38 23.13 -10.17
CA CYS A 192 -5.77 23.30 -10.58
C CYS A 192 -6.66 22.12 -10.17
N ILE A 193 -7.98 22.33 -10.28
CA ILE A 193 -9.02 21.32 -10.10
C ILE A 193 -10.06 21.47 -11.22
N THR A 194 -10.56 20.35 -11.72
CA THR A 194 -11.70 20.32 -12.66
C THR A 194 -12.86 19.60 -12.01
N VAL A 195 -14.00 20.29 -11.81
CA VAL A 195 -15.16 19.73 -11.12
C VAL A 195 -16.24 19.35 -12.15
N PHE A 196 -16.53 18.06 -12.26
CA PHE A 196 -17.56 17.49 -13.14
C PHE A 196 -18.95 17.57 -12.50
N PRO A 197 -20.04 17.12 -13.17
CA PRO A 197 -21.38 17.16 -12.58
C PRO A 197 -21.46 16.40 -11.25
N PRO A 198 -22.27 16.88 -10.29
CA PRO A 198 -22.42 16.23 -8.99
C PRO A 198 -23.20 14.93 -9.11
N ARG A 199 -23.13 14.12 -8.06
CA ARG A 199 -24.01 12.98 -7.84
C ARG A 199 -25.47 13.44 -7.77
N VAL A 200 -26.36 12.67 -8.40
CA VAL A 200 -27.81 12.91 -8.39
C VAL A 200 -28.54 11.61 -8.06
N ALA A 201 -29.57 11.68 -7.22
CA ALA A 201 -30.37 10.51 -6.85
C ALA A 201 -30.97 9.80 -8.07
N GLY A 202 -30.87 8.47 -8.11
CA GLY A 202 -31.40 7.64 -9.20
C GLY A 202 -30.64 7.78 -10.53
N ARG A 203 -29.50 8.47 -10.54
CA ARG A 203 -28.63 8.62 -11.71
C ARG A 203 -27.24 8.07 -11.36
N GLU A 204 -26.63 7.39 -12.32
CA GLU A 204 -25.23 6.96 -12.21
C GLU A 204 -24.29 8.16 -12.01
N ASP A 205 -23.11 7.92 -11.46
CA ASP A 205 -22.12 8.96 -11.21
C ASP A 205 -21.23 9.23 -12.44
N PHE A 206 -20.75 10.47 -12.57
CA PHE A 206 -19.55 10.74 -13.37
C PHE A 206 -18.32 10.28 -12.58
N ARG A 207 -17.46 9.45 -13.18
CA ARG A 207 -16.27 8.90 -12.52
C ARG A 207 -15.08 8.87 -13.47
N LEU A 208 -13.90 9.21 -12.93
CA LEU A 208 -12.61 8.77 -13.45
C LEU A 208 -12.18 7.56 -12.63
N TRP A 209 -11.81 6.47 -13.30
CA TRP A 209 -11.43 5.25 -12.59
C TRP A 209 -9.95 5.25 -12.21
N ASN A 210 -9.13 5.94 -12.98
CA ASN A 210 -7.71 6.08 -12.71
C ASN A 210 -7.50 6.83 -11.39
N PRO A 211 -6.61 6.37 -10.50
CA PRO A 211 -6.26 7.11 -9.29
C PRO A 211 -5.47 8.40 -9.55
N GLN A 212 -4.75 8.45 -10.67
CA GLN A 212 -4.05 9.64 -11.13
C GLN A 212 -4.32 9.87 -12.62
N LEU A 213 -4.28 11.13 -13.07
CA LEU A 213 -4.46 11.46 -14.48
C LEU A 213 -3.32 10.93 -15.36
N VAL A 214 -2.11 10.84 -14.81
CA VAL A 214 -0.97 10.20 -15.49
C VAL A 214 -0.43 9.11 -14.58
N SER A 215 -0.24 7.92 -15.13
CA SER A 215 0.39 6.79 -14.43
C SER A 215 0.92 5.79 -15.44
N TYR A 216 1.95 5.02 -15.05
CA TYR A 216 2.50 3.96 -15.87
C TYR A 216 1.77 2.63 -15.62
N ALA A 217 1.68 1.81 -16.67
CA ALA A 217 1.13 0.47 -16.60
C ALA A 217 2.05 -0.49 -15.82
N GLY A 218 1.45 -1.53 -15.24
CA GLY A 218 2.15 -2.72 -14.74
C GLY A 218 1.65 -3.99 -15.43
N TYR A 219 2.56 -4.82 -15.93
CA TYR A 219 2.28 -6.05 -16.67
C TYR A 219 2.82 -7.27 -15.91
N LEU A 220 1.93 -8.08 -15.34
CA LEU A 220 2.31 -9.34 -14.69
C LEU A 220 2.75 -10.35 -15.75
N GLN A 221 3.96 -10.86 -15.62
CA GLN A 221 4.56 -11.86 -16.49
C GLN A 221 4.19 -13.29 -16.05
N PRO A 222 4.32 -14.30 -16.92
CA PRO A 222 4.04 -15.70 -16.58
C PRO A 222 4.88 -16.26 -15.43
N ASP A 223 6.11 -15.77 -15.24
CA ASP A 223 7.02 -16.16 -14.16
C ASP A 223 6.71 -15.49 -12.81
N GLY A 224 5.69 -14.62 -12.76
CA GLY A 224 5.28 -13.86 -11.59
C GLY A 224 6.00 -12.53 -11.40
N SER A 225 6.98 -12.19 -12.25
CA SER A 225 7.59 -10.86 -12.28
C SER A 225 6.63 -9.81 -12.86
N VAL A 226 6.94 -8.53 -12.68
CA VAL A 226 6.14 -7.42 -13.22
C VAL A 226 7.03 -6.47 -14.01
N ILE A 227 6.62 -6.15 -15.23
CA ILE A 227 7.21 -5.06 -16.02
C ILE A 227 6.39 -3.79 -15.77
N GLY A 228 7.06 -2.67 -15.49
CA GLY A 228 6.42 -1.39 -15.20
C GLY A 228 6.08 -1.21 -13.73
N ASP A 229 4.92 -0.63 -13.40
CA ASP A 229 4.52 -0.32 -12.02
C ASP A 229 3.65 -1.42 -11.40
N PRO A 230 4.14 -2.20 -10.42
CA PRO A 230 3.36 -3.27 -9.78
C PRO A 230 2.07 -2.79 -9.10
N ALA A 231 2.01 -1.55 -8.62
CA ALA A 231 0.79 -1.00 -8.03
C ALA A 231 -0.34 -0.79 -9.07
N ARG A 232 -0.01 -0.86 -10.38
CA ARG A 232 -0.95 -0.62 -11.47
C ARG A 232 -1.41 -1.86 -12.21
N VAL A 233 -0.91 -3.06 -11.86
CA VAL A 233 -1.28 -4.33 -12.49
C VAL A 233 -2.80 -4.54 -12.60
N VAL A 234 -3.55 -4.24 -11.53
CA VAL A 234 -5.02 -4.39 -11.54
C VAL A 234 -5.66 -3.43 -12.54
N LEU A 235 -5.23 -2.17 -12.55
CA LEU A 235 -5.78 -1.16 -13.47
C LEU A 235 -5.39 -1.45 -14.93
N THR A 236 -4.14 -1.86 -15.18
CA THR A 236 -3.70 -2.32 -16.51
C THR A 236 -4.61 -3.40 -17.06
N ARG A 237 -4.89 -4.44 -16.25
CA ARG A 237 -5.79 -5.54 -16.65
C ARG A 237 -7.21 -5.08 -16.92
N ILE A 238 -7.69 -4.07 -16.19
CA ILE A 238 -8.99 -3.45 -16.45
C ILE A 238 -8.96 -2.73 -17.81
N CYS A 239 -7.92 -1.97 -18.11
CA CYS A 239 -7.72 -1.34 -19.43
C CYS A 239 -7.72 -2.42 -20.54
N GLU A 240 -6.94 -3.49 -20.38
CA GLU A 240 -6.86 -4.60 -21.33
C GLU A 240 -8.21 -5.30 -21.53
N LYS A 241 -8.96 -5.53 -20.46
CA LYS A 241 -10.31 -6.10 -20.50
C LYS A 241 -11.31 -5.18 -21.23
N LEU A 242 -11.11 -3.86 -21.18
CA LEU A 242 -11.87 -2.88 -21.95
C LEU A 242 -11.35 -2.71 -23.39
N GLY A 243 -10.35 -3.50 -23.81
CA GLY A 243 -9.83 -3.55 -25.17
C GLY A 243 -8.61 -2.68 -25.45
N TRP A 244 -8.06 -2.00 -24.45
CA TRP A 244 -6.78 -1.31 -24.61
C TRP A 244 -5.63 -2.31 -24.81
N LYS A 245 -4.67 -1.97 -25.67
CA LYS A 245 -3.46 -2.79 -25.89
C LYS A 245 -2.24 -1.96 -25.53
N GLY A 246 -1.64 -2.28 -24.40
CA GLY A 246 -0.39 -1.67 -23.97
C GLY A 246 0.80 -2.10 -24.83
N LYS A 247 1.87 -1.31 -24.77
CA LYS A 247 3.16 -1.60 -25.44
C LYS A 247 4.00 -2.64 -24.68
N GLY A 248 3.59 -3.02 -23.46
CA GLY A 248 4.35 -3.94 -22.61
C GLY A 248 5.65 -3.35 -22.03
N GLY A 249 5.84 -2.03 -22.14
CA GLY A 249 7.05 -1.34 -21.69
C GLY A 249 7.02 -0.91 -20.23
N ARG A 250 8.20 -0.59 -19.68
CA ARG A 250 8.38 -0.19 -18.29
C ARG A 250 7.71 1.15 -17.92
N PHE A 251 7.63 2.08 -18.86
CA PHE A 251 7.04 3.41 -18.68
C PHE A 251 5.93 3.65 -19.71
N ASP A 252 5.07 2.66 -19.89
CA ASP A 252 3.93 2.80 -20.79
C ASP A 252 2.77 3.52 -20.09
N VAL A 253 2.42 4.72 -20.58
CA VAL A 253 1.36 5.54 -19.98
C VAL A 253 0.00 4.88 -20.15
N LEU A 254 -0.72 4.67 -19.04
CA LEU A 254 -2.07 4.12 -19.05
C LEU A 254 -3.07 5.07 -19.72
N PRO A 255 -4.08 4.55 -20.44
CA PRO A 255 -5.21 5.36 -20.87
C PRO A 255 -6.06 5.76 -19.66
N LEU A 256 -6.89 6.78 -19.85
CA LEU A 256 -7.86 7.22 -18.85
C LEU A 256 -9.21 6.54 -19.08
N ILE A 257 -9.75 5.89 -18.06
CA ILE A 257 -11.07 5.27 -18.09
C ILE A 257 -12.08 6.21 -17.42
N PHE A 258 -13.15 6.50 -18.15
CA PHE A 258 -14.27 7.33 -17.71
C PHE A 258 -15.56 6.53 -17.72
N SER A 259 -16.46 6.84 -16.79
CA SER A 259 -17.86 6.45 -16.89
C SER A 259 -18.75 7.66 -16.63
N ALA A 260 -19.81 7.78 -17.40
CA ALA A 260 -20.82 8.82 -17.31
C ALA A 260 -22.22 8.20 -17.36
N PRO A 261 -23.26 8.93 -16.96
CA PRO A 261 -24.60 8.36 -16.82
C PRO A 261 -25.17 7.91 -18.16
N LYS A 262 -25.72 6.68 -18.19
CA LYS A 262 -26.22 6.00 -19.41
C LYS A 262 -25.12 5.64 -20.42
N GLU A 263 -23.84 5.78 -20.05
CA GLU A 263 -22.70 5.36 -20.86
C GLU A 263 -21.94 4.22 -20.18
N ARG A 264 -21.33 3.35 -21.01
CA ARG A 264 -20.39 2.37 -20.47
C ARG A 264 -19.08 3.03 -20.08
N ALA A 265 -18.27 2.30 -19.31
CA ALA A 265 -16.89 2.69 -19.11
C ALA A 265 -16.15 2.66 -20.46
N VAL A 266 -15.50 3.77 -20.80
CA VAL A 266 -14.71 3.94 -22.03
C VAL A 266 -13.33 4.46 -21.64
N TRP A 267 -12.31 3.96 -22.33
CA TRP A 267 -10.95 4.46 -22.18
C TRP A 267 -10.58 5.42 -23.32
N TYR A 268 -9.75 6.41 -23.01
CA TYR A 268 -9.14 7.32 -23.98
C TYR A 268 -7.63 7.37 -23.74
N GLU A 269 -6.85 7.26 -24.81
CA GLU A 269 -5.41 7.48 -24.74
C GLU A 269 -5.09 8.96 -24.59
N LEU A 270 -4.19 9.29 -23.66
CA LEU A 270 -3.68 10.65 -23.52
C LEU A 270 -2.81 11.01 -24.73
N PRO A 271 -3.02 12.20 -25.34
CA PRO A 271 -2.10 12.70 -26.35
C PRO A 271 -0.69 12.83 -25.78
N LYS A 272 0.31 12.22 -26.44
CA LYS A 272 1.71 12.23 -25.97
C LYS A 272 2.24 13.63 -25.63
N ARG A 273 1.84 14.64 -26.41
CA ARG A 273 2.21 16.06 -26.19
C ARG A 273 1.79 16.63 -24.84
N LEU A 274 0.79 16.04 -24.18
CA LEU A 274 0.30 16.50 -22.88
C LEU A 274 1.03 15.84 -21.71
N VAL A 275 1.77 14.76 -21.97
CA VAL A 275 2.49 14.00 -20.94
C VAL A 275 3.95 14.44 -20.93
N LEU A 276 4.26 15.41 -20.09
CA LEU A 276 5.64 15.80 -19.83
C LEU A 276 6.29 14.77 -18.91
N GLU A 277 7.37 14.15 -19.38
CA GLU A 277 8.23 13.25 -18.61
C GLU A 277 9.59 13.90 -18.38
N VAL A 278 10.17 13.65 -17.21
CA VAL A 278 11.55 14.01 -16.87
C VAL A 278 12.39 12.74 -16.91
N GLU A 279 13.39 12.71 -17.77
CA GLU A 279 14.42 11.67 -17.78
C GLU A 279 15.31 11.83 -16.53
N LEU A 280 15.60 10.72 -15.85
CA LEU A 280 16.34 10.76 -14.60
C LEU A 280 17.82 10.51 -14.84
N GLU A 281 18.63 11.43 -14.34
CA GLU A 281 20.08 11.38 -14.33
C GLU A 281 20.63 11.82 -12.95
N HIS A 282 21.89 11.48 -12.69
CA HIS A 282 22.55 11.80 -11.43
C HIS A 282 23.74 12.73 -11.69
N PRO A 283 23.95 13.77 -10.87
CA PRO A 283 25.05 14.73 -11.08
C PRO A 283 26.47 14.14 -10.94
N LYS A 284 26.57 12.91 -10.43
CA LYS A 284 27.84 12.18 -10.20
C LYS A 284 27.88 10.80 -10.86
N PHE A 285 26.73 10.19 -11.13
CA PHE A 285 26.65 8.77 -11.48
C PHE A 285 26.05 8.60 -12.87
N ASP A 286 26.91 8.57 -13.88
CA ASP A 286 26.53 8.53 -15.30
C ASP A 286 25.66 7.31 -15.65
N TRP A 287 25.90 6.19 -14.95
CA TRP A 287 25.14 4.95 -15.14
C TRP A 287 23.63 5.11 -14.91
N LEU A 288 23.18 6.14 -14.17
CA LEU A 288 21.75 6.34 -13.95
C LEU A 288 21.04 6.75 -15.25
N ALA A 289 21.67 7.60 -16.06
CA ALA A 289 21.12 8.02 -17.35
C ALA A 289 21.01 6.81 -18.31
N GLU A 290 21.99 5.91 -18.29
CA GLU A 290 21.99 4.67 -19.09
C GLU A 290 20.83 3.72 -18.72
N MET A 291 20.27 3.82 -17.51
CA MET A 291 19.12 3.03 -17.10
C MET A 291 17.80 3.50 -17.73
N ASN A 292 17.80 4.62 -18.47
CA ASN A 292 16.65 5.16 -19.19
C ASN A 292 15.40 5.32 -18.32
N LEU A 293 15.61 5.73 -17.06
CA LEU A 293 14.54 5.99 -16.11
C LEU A 293 13.87 7.31 -16.43
N ARG A 294 12.57 7.40 -16.21
CA ARG A 294 11.80 8.63 -16.38
C ARG A 294 10.62 8.68 -15.41
N TRP A 295 10.13 9.88 -15.12
CA TRP A 295 8.90 10.05 -14.36
C TRP A 295 8.06 11.20 -14.93
N TYR A 296 6.74 11.06 -14.91
CA TYR A 296 5.85 12.12 -15.38
C TYR A 296 5.89 13.31 -14.42
N ALA A 297 5.81 14.52 -14.95
CA ALA A 297 5.98 15.75 -14.19
C ALA A 297 4.77 16.14 -13.32
N LEU A 298 3.56 15.66 -13.68
CA LEU A 298 2.30 16.14 -13.13
C LEU A 298 1.63 15.14 -12.17
N PRO A 299 1.69 15.36 -10.84
CA PRO A 299 0.92 14.56 -9.88
C PRO A 299 -0.51 15.08 -9.78
N ALA A 300 -1.43 14.43 -10.50
CA ALA A 300 -2.84 14.80 -10.51
C ALA A 300 -3.70 13.65 -9.98
N VAL A 301 -4.25 13.78 -8.77
CA VAL A 301 -5.16 12.81 -8.15
C VAL A 301 -6.53 12.91 -8.82
N SER A 302 -7.14 11.78 -9.17
CA SER A 302 -8.38 11.77 -9.96
C SER A 302 -9.51 10.87 -9.44
N ASP A 303 -9.26 10.06 -8.42
CA ASP A 303 -10.26 9.13 -7.87
C ASP A 303 -10.87 9.57 -6.53
N MET A 304 -10.58 10.78 -6.04
CA MET A 304 -11.20 11.33 -4.83
C MET A 304 -12.54 12.03 -5.12
N LEU A 305 -13.41 12.04 -4.11
CA LEU A 305 -14.69 12.75 -4.10
C LEU A 305 -14.50 14.13 -3.48
N PHE A 306 -15.03 15.18 -4.13
CA PHE A 306 -15.07 16.53 -3.57
C PHE A 306 -16.45 16.79 -2.93
N ASP A 307 -16.46 17.08 -1.63
CA ASP A 307 -17.66 17.27 -0.83
C ASP A 307 -17.77 18.70 -0.31
N VAL A 308 -18.82 19.41 -0.72
CA VAL A 308 -19.01 20.83 -0.42
C VAL A 308 -20.49 21.17 -0.22
N GLY A 309 -20.82 21.80 0.91
CA GLY A 309 -22.17 22.31 1.18
C GLY A 309 -23.28 21.26 1.14
N GLY A 310 -22.97 19.97 1.35
CA GLY A 310 -23.95 18.90 1.21
C GLY A 310 -23.99 18.27 -0.18
N ILE A 311 -23.29 18.81 -1.18
CA ILE A 311 -23.22 18.28 -2.54
C ILE A 311 -21.94 17.45 -2.74
N GLU A 312 -22.09 16.29 -3.38
CA GLU A 312 -21.00 15.34 -3.64
C GLU A 312 -20.60 15.35 -5.12
N PHE A 313 -19.33 15.63 -5.41
CA PHE A 313 -18.73 15.59 -6.74
C PHE A 313 -17.79 14.39 -6.85
N THR A 314 -18.25 13.33 -7.51
CA THR A 314 -17.56 12.02 -7.58
C THR A 314 -16.42 11.98 -8.60
N ALA A 315 -16.31 13.00 -9.43
CA ALA A 315 -15.20 13.23 -10.35
C ALA A 315 -14.73 14.69 -10.20
N ALA A 316 -13.58 14.87 -9.56
CA ALA A 316 -13.00 16.19 -9.34
C ALA A 316 -11.47 16.13 -9.36
N PRO A 317 -10.83 15.75 -10.49
CA PRO A 317 -9.38 15.63 -10.54
C PRO A 317 -8.69 16.96 -10.20
N PHE A 318 -7.63 16.88 -9.41
CA PHE A 318 -6.83 18.02 -8.97
C PHE A 318 -5.35 17.69 -8.94
N ASN A 319 -4.51 18.71 -9.10
CA ASN A 319 -3.07 18.57 -9.06
C ASN A 319 -2.40 19.65 -8.20
N GLY A 320 -1.20 19.30 -7.72
CA GLY A 320 -0.18 20.25 -7.33
C GLY A 320 1.10 19.96 -8.12
N TRP A 321 2.24 20.08 -7.48
CA TRP A 321 3.52 19.58 -7.95
C TRP A 321 4.11 18.59 -6.96
N TYR A 322 5.10 17.83 -7.41
CA TYR A 322 5.71 16.77 -6.61
C TYR A 322 6.55 17.33 -5.45
N MET A 323 6.53 16.61 -4.34
CA MET A 323 7.65 16.55 -3.40
C MET A 323 8.59 15.41 -3.82
N GLY A 324 9.90 15.66 -3.89
CA GLY A 324 10.86 14.72 -4.48
C GLY A 324 10.83 13.29 -3.92
N THR A 325 10.52 13.14 -2.62
CA THR A 325 10.44 11.84 -1.95
C THR A 325 9.25 10.99 -2.37
N GLU A 326 8.22 11.57 -2.99
CA GLU A 326 7.15 10.80 -3.62
C GLU A 326 7.72 9.91 -4.74
N ILE A 327 8.58 10.48 -5.59
CA ILE A 327 9.21 9.75 -6.68
C ILE A 327 10.39 8.91 -6.14
N GLY A 328 11.37 9.58 -5.53
CA GLY A 328 12.64 8.96 -5.16
C GLY A 328 12.50 7.87 -4.11
N ALA A 329 11.74 8.13 -3.05
CA ALA A 329 11.58 7.17 -1.96
C ALA A 329 10.43 6.18 -2.19
N ARG A 330 9.27 6.65 -2.66
CA ARG A 330 8.08 5.78 -2.78
C ARG A 330 8.00 5.11 -4.14
N ASP A 331 7.99 5.86 -5.23
CA ASP A 331 7.77 5.28 -6.56
C ASP A 331 8.95 4.39 -7.00
N LEU A 332 10.18 4.86 -6.84
CA LEU A 332 11.38 4.13 -7.30
C LEU A 332 11.84 3.05 -6.32
N CYS A 333 11.69 3.27 -5.01
CA CYS A 333 12.35 2.45 -3.99
C CYS A 333 11.42 1.57 -3.12
N ASP A 334 10.10 1.80 -3.08
CA ASP A 334 9.20 0.87 -2.39
C ASP A 334 9.26 -0.52 -3.04
N LYS A 335 9.27 -1.58 -2.21
CA LYS A 335 9.37 -2.98 -2.67
C LYS A 335 8.18 -3.40 -3.54
N GLN A 336 7.01 -2.84 -3.28
CA GLN A 336 5.78 -3.09 -4.02
C GLN A 336 5.58 -2.11 -5.21
N ARG A 337 6.61 -1.31 -5.53
CA ARG A 337 6.66 -0.39 -6.68
C ARG A 337 7.82 -0.81 -7.60
N TYR A 338 8.63 0.12 -8.09
CA TYR A 338 9.72 -0.24 -9.00
C TYR A 338 10.88 -0.98 -8.31
N ASN A 339 10.98 -0.92 -6.98
CA ASN A 339 11.94 -1.67 -6.16
C ASN A 339 13.40 -1.59 -6.67
N LEU A 340 13.86 -0.39 -7.04
CA LEU A 340 15.19 -0.19 -7.64
C LEU A 340 16.30 -0.02 -6.63
N LEU A 341 15.97 0.09 -5.33
CA LEU A 341 16.97 0.31 -4.28
C LEU A 341 18.13 -0.71 -4.33
N PRO A 342 17.90 -2.04 -4.45
CA PRO A 342 19.01 -3.00 -4.55
C PRO A 342 19.83 -2.84 -5.83
N VAL A 343 19.17 -2.57 -6.96
CA VAL A 343 19.81 -2.38 -8.28
C VAL A 343 20.76 -1.17 -8.25
N PHE A 344 20.31 -0.08 -7.63
CA PHE A 344 21.14 1.10 -7.44
C PHE A 344 22.30 0.85 -6.48
N GLY A 345 22.08 0.07 -5.41
CA GLY A 345 23.15 -0.35 -4.50
C GLY A 345 24.26 -1.12 -5.21
N GLU A 346 23.91 -2.08 -6.07
CA GLU A 346 24.88 -2.82 -6.89
C GLU A 346 25.66 -1.89 -7.83
N LYS A 347 24.96 -0.95 -8.50
CA LYS A 347 25.58 0.04 -9.39
C LYS A 347 26.47 1.05 -8.66
N MET A 348 26.18 1.35 -7.40
CA MET A 348 27.02 2.19 -6.53
C MET A 348 28.22 1.44 -5.94
N GLY A 349 28.25 0.09 -6.05
CA GLY A 349 29.32 -0.73 -5.49
C GLY A 349 29.28 -0.84 -3.96
N VAL A 350 28.13 -0.58 -3.33
CA VAL A 350 27.95 -0.71 -1.87
C VAL A 350 27.60 -2.15 -1.50
N SER A 351 27.89 -2.54 -0.26
CA SER A 351 27.63 -3.90 0.24
C SER A 351 26.14 -4.09 0.57
N ILE A 352 25.33 -4.47 -0.43
CA ILE A 352 23.86 -4.61 -0.28
C ILE A 352 23.41 -5.75 0.64
N GLU A 353 24.34 -6.61 1.07
CA GLU A 353 24.09 -7.74 1.96
C GLU A 353 24.34 -7.40 3.43
N ASP A 354 25.07 -6.32 3.71
CA ASP A 354 25.43 -5.90 5.06
C ASP A 354 24.53 -4.75 5.55
N PRO A 355 23.52 -5.03 6.40
CA PRO A 355 22.62 -3.99 6.89
C PRO A 355 23.32 -2.97 7.79
N ILE A 356 24.49 -3.26 8.36
CA ILE A 356 25.23 -2.33 9.23
C ILE A 356 25.91 -1.23 8.40
N SER A 357 26.18 -1.50 7.12
CA SER A 357 26.76 -0.50 6.20
C SER A 357 25.85 0.69 5.92
N LEU A 358 24.56 0.61 6.25
CA LEU A 358 23.53 1.61 5.91
C LEU A 358 23.40 1.85 4.39
N TRP A 359 23.72 0.83 3.58
CA TRP A 359 23.66 0.95 2.12
C TRP A 359 22.28 1.40 1.62
N GLN A 360 21.19 1.02 2.30
CA GLN A 360 19.84 1.43 1.91
C GLN A 360 19.65 2.95 2.04
N ASP A 361 20.13 3.52 3.14
CA ASP A 361 20.08 4.95 3.43
C ASP A 361 20.97 5.74 2.45
N GLU A 362 22.19 5.25 2.20
CA GLU A 362 23.14 5.85 1.26
C GLU A 362 22.55 5.89 -0.16
N VAL A 363 22.01 4.76 -0.64
CA VAL A 363 21.37 4.67 -1.96
C VAL A 363 20.13 5.56 -2.02
N LEU A 364 19.26 5.51 -1.02
CA LEU A 364 18.02 6.29 -0.99
C LEU A 364 18.30 7.80 -1.07
N LEU A 365 19.37 8.27 -0.42
CA LEU A 365 19.82 9.65 -0.51
C LEU A 365 20.18 10.05 -1.94
N GLU A 366 21.00 9.23 -2.62
CA GLU A 366 21.47 9.53 -3.98
C GLU A 366 20.34 9.41 -5.03
N VAL A 367 19.37 8.50 -4.83
CA VAL A 367 18.16 8.43 -5.67
C VAL A 367 17.35 9.73 -5.58
N ASN A 368 17.14 10.24 -4.36
CA ASN A 368 16.42 11.50 -4.18
C ASN A 368 17.21 12.69 -4.73
N ARG A 369 18.55 12.67 -4.64
CA ARG A 369 19.42 13.65 -5.29
C ARG A 369 19.26 13.65 -6.81
N ALA A 370 19.21 12.47 -7.44
CA ALA A 370 18.95 12.34 -8.87
C ALA A 370 17.61 12.93 -9.28
N VAL A 371 16.53 12.61 -8.56
CA VAL A 371 15.19 13.16 -8.86
C VAL A 371 15.20 14.69 -8.79
N LEU A 372 15.72 15.26 -7.71
CA LEU A 372 15.82 16.72 -7.54
C LEU A 372 16.65 17.37 -8.65
N HIS A 373 17.82 16.78 -8.95
CA HIS A 373 18.71 17.26 -9.99
C HIS A 373 18.06 17.24 -11.37
N SER A 374 17.42 16.12 -11.73
CA SER A 374 16.80 15.92 -13.04
C SER A 374 15.66 16.89 -13.29
N PHE A 375 14.77 17.07 -12.31
CA PHE A 375 13.67 18.03 -12.40
C PHE A 375 14.17 19.47 -12.49
N ALA A 376 15.19 19.83 -11.70
CA ALA A 376 15.81 21.16 -11.78
C ALA A 376 16.45 21.41 -13.14
N LYS A 377 17.20 20.43 -13.68
CA LYS A 377 17.85 20.51 -15.00
C LYS A 377 16.82 20.64 -16.13
N ALA A 378 15.70 19.92 -16.03
CA ALA A 378 14.62 19.97 -16.99
C ALA A 378 13.73 21.22 -16.88
N GLY A 379 13.95 22.09 -15.88
CA GLY A 379 13.13 23.28 -15.65
C GLY A 379 11.71 22.94 -15.13
N VAL A 380 11.53 21.79 -14.50
CA VAL A 380 10.23 21.30 -14.02
C VAL A 380 10.08 21.55 -12.52
N THR A 381 8.94 22.11 -12.12
CA THR A 381 8.63 22.43 -10.71
C THR A 381 8.58 21.16 -9.85
N LEU A 382 9.41 21.13 -8.81
CA LEU A 382 9.44 20.11 -7.77
C LEU A 382 10.00 20.72 -6.49
N VAL A 383 9.55 20.26 -5.32
CA VAL A 383 10.03 20.73 -4.02
C VAL A 383 10.74 19.62 -3.24
N ASP A 384 11.82 19.95 -2.53
CA ASP A 384 12.44 19.00 -1.60
C ASP A 384 11.65 18.90 -0.29
N HIS A 385 11.84 17.81 0.44
CA HIS A 385 11.07 17.51 1.64
C HIS A 385 11.43 18.38 2.85
N HIS A 386 12.63 18.99 2.90
CA HIS A 386 12.97 19.95 3.96
C HIS A 386 12.25 21.27 3.74
N THR A 387 12.29 21.81 2.52
CA THR A 387 11.57 23.04 2.17
C THR A 387 10.06 22.87 2.34
N ALA A 388 9.49 21.75 1.87
CA ALA A 388 8.07 21.45 2.05
C ALA A 388 7.67 21.39 3.54
N SER A 389 8.51 20.78 4.39
CA SER A 389 8.28 20.71 5.84
C SER A 389 8.30 22.09 6.51
N GLN A 390 9.26 22.95 6.13
CA GLN A 390 9.34 24.33 6.65
C GLN A 390 8.13 25.17 6.22
N GLN A 391 7.74 25.06 4.95
CA GLN A 391 6.53 25.72 4.43
C GLN A 391 5.26 25.24 5.15
N PHE A 392 5.17 23.95 5.47
CA PHE A 392 4.04 23.41 6.22
C PHE A 392 3.95 23.96 7.64
N LEU A 393 5.08 24.06 8.37
CA LEU A 393 5.09 24.67 9.70
C LEU A 393 4.64 26.13 9.64
N GLN A 394 5.14 26.91 8.68
CA GLN A 394 4.70 28.29 8.47
C GLN A 394 3.18 28.36 8.17
N HIS A 395 2.67 27.44 7.37
CA HIS A 395 1.23 27.31 7.13
C HIS A 395 0.47 27.01 8.43
N MET A 396 0.90 26.03 9.21
CA MET A 396 0.26 25.64 10.47
C MET A 396 0.18 26.79 11.47
N GLU A 397 1.24 27.59 11.58
CA GLU A 397 1.25 28.80 12.41
C GLU A 397 0.27 29.85 11.92
N ASN A 398 0.25 30.11 10.61
CA ASN A 398 -0.67 31.04 10.00
C ASN A 398 -2.13 30.60 10.20
N GLU A 399 -2.42 29.31 10.09
CA GLU A 399 -3.74 28.74 10.28
C GLU A 399 -4.20 28.82 11.73
N THR A 400 -3.30 28.54 12.67
CA THR A 400 -3.55 28.71 14.12
C THR A 400 -3.90 30.17 14.42
N LYS A 401 -3.14 31.13 13.88
CA LYS A 401 -3.41 32.56 14.03
C LYS A 401 -4.72 33.00 13.38
N ASN A 402 -5.02 32.50 12.18
CA ASN A 402 -6.13 32.99 11.36
C ASN A 402 -7.48 32.35 11.71
N ARG A 403 -7.50 31.08 12.11
CA ARG A 403 -8.75 30.33 12.37
C ARG A 403 -8.70 29.40 13.57
N GLY A 404 -7.67 29.50 14.41
CA GLY A 404 -7.58 28.76 15.67
C GLY A 404 -7.22 27.29 15.53
N GLY A 405 -6.63 26.85 14.42
CA GLY A 405 -6.12 25.48 14.30
C GLY A 405 -5.83 25.04 12.86
N CYS A 406 -5.22 23.86 12.74
CA CYS A 406 -4.85 23.25 11.47
C CYS A 406 -4.97 21.72 11.58
N PRO A 407 -5.98 21.07 10.96
CA PRO A 407 -6.07 19.62 10.99
C PRO A 407 -4.86 19.02 10.28
N ALA A 408 -4.14 18.11 10.93
CA ALA A 408 -2.94 17.52 10.35
C ALA A 408 -2.75 16.07 10.78
N ASP A 409 -2.46 15.21 9.80
CA ASP A 409 -2.18 13.80 9.99
C ASP A 409 -0.66 13.59 10.01
N TRP A 410 -0.08 13.54 11.22
CA TRP A 410 1.37 13.45 11.41
C TRP A 410 2.00 12.28 10.62
N VAL A 411 1.28 11.15 10.50
CA VAL A 411 1.73 9.95 9.78
C VAL A 411 1.96 10.22 8.29
N TRP A 412 1.21 11.16 7.71
CA TRP A 412 1.32 11.54 6.29
C TRP A 412 2.15 12.80 6.06
N ILE A 413 2.16 13.72 7.03
CA ILE A 413 2.91 14.99 6.91
C ILE A 413 4.42 14.76 7.04
N VAL A 414 4.85 13.80 7.87
CA VAL A 414 6.27 13.49 8.03
C VAL A 414 6.80 12.80 6.77
N PRO A 415 7.87 13.32 6.12
CA PRO A 415 8.43 12.70 4.93
C PRO A 415 8.94 11.27 5.18
N PRO A 416 8.94 10.40 4.15
CA PRO A 416 9.29 8.98 4.28
C PRO A 416 10.79 8.71 4.45
N MET A 417 11.63 9.74 4.41
CA MET A 417 13.06 9.68 4.71
C MET A 417 13.45 10.92 5.51
N SER A 418 14.56 10.84 6.25
CA SER A 418 15.11 11.99 6.97
C SER A 418 14.11 12.62 7.97
N ALA A 419 13.20 11.81 8.52
CA ALA A 419 12.04 12.29 9.27
C ALA A 419 12.41 13.25 10.42
N SER A 420 13.23 12.81 11.37
CA SER A 420 13.58 13.60 12.57
C SER A 420 14.49 14.80 12.32
N ILE A 421 15.04 14.95 11.11
CA ILE A 421 15.76 16.16 10.71
C ILE A 421 14.85 17.17 9.99
N THR A 422 13.56 16.88 9.85
CA THR A 422 12.53 17.85 9.45
C THR A 422 11.82 18.43 10.67
N GLY A 423 11.41 19.70 10.58
CA GLY A 423 10.71 20.36 11.69
C GLY A 423 9.34 19.75 12.02
N VAL A 424 8.67 19.16 11.03
CA VAL A 424 7.33 18.57 11.20
C VAL A 424 7.32 17.33 12.10
N PHE A 425 8.43 16.59 12.18
CA PHE A 425 8.56 15.46 13.09
C PHE A 425 8.40 15.88 14.56
N HIS A 426 8.92 17.06 14.91
CA HIS A 426 8.92 17.59 16.29
C HIS A 426 7.66 18.37 16.64
N GLN A 427 6.71 18.49 15.72
CA GLN A 427 5.46 19.22 15.91
C GLN A 427 4.34 18.26 16.31
N GLU A 428 3.77 18.44 17.49
CA GLU A 428 2.52 17.77 17.83
C GLU A 428 1.39 18.25 16.90
N MET A 429 0.57 17.31 16.44
CA MET A 429 -0.52 17.59 15.51
C MET A 429 -1.77 16.87 15.99
N ILE A 430 -2.94 17.47 15.76
CA ILE A 430 -4.23 16.82 15.97
C ILE A 430 -4.94 16.64 14.63
N ASN A 431 -5.38 15.41 14.38
CA ASN A 431 -6.05 15.02 13.15
C ASN A 431 -7.57 15.00 13.37
N TYR A 432 -8.28 15.82 12.61
CA TYR A 432 -9.74 15.93 12.67
C TYR A 432 -10.29 16.32 11.29
N HIS A 433 -11.57 16.03 11.05
CA HIS A 433 -12.20 16.25 9.75
C HIS A 433 -13.06 17.51 9.76
N LEU A 434 -12.87 18.34 8.74
CA LEU A 434 -13.70 19.51 8.46
C LEU A 434 -14.36 19.34 7.08
N LYS A 435 -15.41 20.12 6.84
CA LYS A 435 -15.99 20.31 5.50
C LYS A 435 -15.72 21.76 5.05
N PRO A 436 -15.63 22.05 3.74
CA PRO A 436 -15.55 21.12 2.60
C PRO A 436 -14.32 20.18 2.68
N SER A 437 -14.33 19.06 1.95
CA SER A 437 -13.23 18.08 1.99
C SER A 437 -13.08 17.28 0.69
N PHE A 438 -11.90 16.67 0.54
CA PHE A 438 -11.66 15.58 -0.40
C PHE A 438 -11.71 14.25 0.34
N GLU A 439 -12.54 13.33 -0.12
CA GLU A 439 -12.80 12.04 0.52
C GLU A 439 -12.38 10.90 -0.42
N TYR A 440 -11.91 9.79 0.15
CA TYR A 440 -11.77 8.56 -0.62
C TYR A 440 -13.15 7.99 -0.95
N GLN A 441 -13.24 7.33 -2.09
CA GLN A 441 -14.43 6.60 -2.55
C GLN A 441 -14.02 5.21 -3.04
N GLU A 442 -14.96 4.28 -3.07
CA GLU A 442 -14.69 2.95 -3.59
C GLU A 442 -14.35 2.99 -5.09
N GLN A 443 -13.41 2.13 -5.48
CA GLN A 443 -12.99 1.97 -6.86
C GLN A 443 -14.19 1.67 -7.77
N ALA A 444 -14.38 2.46 -8.83
CA ALA A 444 -15.58 2.43 -9.66
C ALA A 444 -15.87 1.04 -10.27
N TRP A 445 -14.83 0.30 -10.67
CA TRP A 445 -14.98 -1.03 -11.27
C TRP A 445 -15.53 -2.10 -10.32
N LYS A 446 -15.51 -1.89 -9.00
CA LYS A 446 -16.10 -2.83 -8.03
C LYS A 446 -17.63 -2.92 -8.15
N HIS A 447 -18.25 -1.82 -8.57
CA HIS A 447 -19.71 -1.71 -8.73
C HIS A 447 -20.13 -1.67 -10.20
N TYR A 448 -19.16 -1.78 -11.11
CA TYR A 448 -19.44 -1.74 -12.54
C TYR A 448 -20.03 -3.08 -13.02
N GLU A 449 -21.17 -3.00 -13.69
CA GLU A 449 -21.80 -4.16 -14.32
C GLU A 449 -21.04 -4.57 -15.59
N TRP A 450 -20.09 -5.49 -15.41
CA TRP A 450 -19.41 -6.13 -16.53
C TRP A 450 -20.41 -6.98 -17.32
N LYS A 451 -20.59 -6.66 -18.62
CA LYS A 451 -21.30 -7.56 -19.53
C LYS A 451 -20.69 -8.96 -19.42
N LYS A 452 -21.51 -9.95 -19.08
CA LYS A 452 -21.13 -11.36 -19.23
C LYS A 452 -20.83 -11.58 -20.70
N VAL A 453 -19.55 -11.67 -21.06
CA VAL A 453 -19.16 -12.26 -22.33
C VAL A 453 -19.67 -13.70 -22.22
N GLN A 454 -20.72 -14.04 -22.97
CA GLN A 454 -21.08 -15.42 -23.21
C GLN A 454 -19.95 -16.03 -24.04
N VAL A 455 -18.88 -16.44 -23.37
CA VAL A 455 -18.06 -17.49 -23.92
C VAL A 455 -18.98 -18.70 -23.93
N LYS A 456 -19.37 -19.18 -25.11
CA LYS A 456 -20.01 -20.50 -25.26
C LYS A 456 -18.95 -21.56 -24.93
N THR A 457 -18.53 -21.65 -23.68
CA THR A 457 -17.82 -22.81 -23.18
C THR A 457 -18.87 -23.78 -22.66
N ARG A 458 -19.00 -24.93 -23.33
CA ARG A 458 -19.81 -26.06 -22.82
C ARG A 458 -19.33 -26.30 -21.38
N LEU A 459 -20.26 -26.30 -20.42
CA LEU A 459 -19.96 -26.56 -19.01
C LEU A 459 -19.19 -27.88 -18.84
N SER A 460 -19.47 -28.85 -19.72
CA SER A 460 -18.74 -30.11 -19.82
C SER A 460 -17.27 -29.94 -20.18
N THR A 461 -16.87 -28.97 -20.99
CA THR A 461 -15.47 -28.75 -21.38
C THR A 461 -14.66 -28.10 -20.26
N VAL A 462 -15.24 -27.15 -19.52
CA VAL A 462 -14.59 -26.55 -18.35
C VAL A 462 -14.57 -27.55 -17.19
N ALA A 463 -15.67 -28.29 -16.97
CA ALA A 463 -15.69 -29.36 -15.98
C ALA A 463 -14.69 -30.45 -16.34
N TYR A 464 -14.60 -30.87 -17.61
CA TYR A 464 -13.63 -31.88 -18.03
C TYR A 464 -12.19 -31.35 -17.95
N ALA A 465 -11.93 -30.09 -18.31
CA ALA A 465 -10.62 -29.48 -18.16
C ALA A 465 -10.22 -29.32 -16.67
N VAL A 466 -11.13 -28.86 -15.81
CA VAL A 466 -10.88 -28.74 -14.36
C VAL A 466 -10.75 -30.12 -13.72
N LEU A 467 -11.61 -31.08 -14.05
CA LEU A 467 -11.57 -32.44 -13.49
C LEU A 467 -10.36 -33.20 -14.01
N SER A 468 -9.95 -32.99 -15.26
CA SER A 468 -8.71 -33.53 -15.83
C SER A 468 -7.50 -32.83 -15.23
N CYS A 469 -7.47 -31.51 -15.08
CA CYS A 469 -6.37 -30.80 -14.39
C CYS A 469 -6.28 -31.20 -12.91
N VAL A 470 -7.41 -31.41 -12.23
CA VAL A 470 -7.44 -31.89 -10.83
C VAL A 470 -7.05 -33.36 -10.75
N ARG A 471 -7.44 -34.22 -11.70
CA ARG A 471 -6.99 -35.62 -11.75
C ARG A 471 -5.51 -35.75 -12.11
N ILE A 472 -5.03 -34.95 -13.05
CA ILE A 472 -3.63 -34.84 -13.44
C ILE A 472 -2.83 -34.26 -12.27
N MET A 473 -3.26 -33.16 -11.64
CA MET A 473 -2.59 -32.63 -10.45
C MET A 473 -2.63 -33.63 -9.29
N ASN A 474 -3.74 -34.33 -9.03
CA ASN A 474 -3.80 -35.34 -7.97
C ASN A 474 -2.94 -36.56 -8.30
N ALA A 475 -2.86 -37.01 -9.55
CA ALA A 475 -1.97 -38.09 -9.96
C ALA A 475 -0.49 -37.68 -9.86
N ILE A 476 -0.16 -36.45 -10.27
CA ILE A 476 1.17 -35.83 -10.13
C ILE A 476 1.54 -35.69 -8.64
N LEU A 477 0.62 -35.24 -7.79
CA LEU A 477 0.87 -35.05 -6.35
C LEU A 477 0.97 -36.38 -5.59
N LYS A 478 0.19 -37.40 -5.96
CA LYS A 478 0.15 -38.71 -5.28
C LYS A 478 1.41 -39.56 -5.51
N ASN A 479 2.16 -39.26 -6.58
CA ASN A 479 3.43 -39.94 -6.92
C ASN A 479 4.67 -39.11 -6.58
N ARG A 480 4.54 -37.89 -6.03
CA ARG A 480 5.70 -37.08 -5.63
C ARG A 480 6.34 -37.63 -4.36
N VAL A 481 7.68 -37.64 -4.34
CA VAL A 481 8.45 -37.98 -3.14
C VAL A 481 8.13 -36.97 -2.03
N LYS A 482 7.74 -37.47 -0.85
CA LYS A 482 7.51 -36.65 0.34
C LYS A 482 8.84 -36.06 0.82
N ALA A 483 8.86 -34.76 1.07
CA ALA A 483 9.98 -34.04 1.66
C ALA A 483 9.53 -33.30 2.92
N THR A 484 10.10 -33.65 4.08
CA THR A 484 9.73 -33.04 5.36
C THR A 484 10.78 -32.00 5.75
N ILE A 485 10.36 -30.78 6.06
CA ILE A 485 11.21 -29.70 6.55
C ILE A 485 10.93 -29.50 8.04
N LEU A 486 11.92 -29.75 8.89
CA LEU A 486 11.83 -29.51 10.33
C LEU A 486 12.49 -28.19 10.68
N TYR A 487 11.85 -27.37 11.51
CA TYR A 487 12.44 -26.13 12.00
C TYR A 487 12.43 -25.99 13.52
N ALA A 488 13.43 -25.29 14.04
CA ALA A 488 13.49 -24.84 15.43
C ALA A 488 13.96 -23.38 15.48
N THR A 489 13.25 -22.54 16.24
CA THR A 489 13.45 -21.09 16.29
C THR A 489 12.91 -20.49 17.58
N GLU A 490 13.54 -19.42 18.05
CA GLU A 490 13.01 -18.57 19.15
C GLU A 490 12.17 -17.42 18.62
N THR A 491 12.64 -16.74 17.57
CA THR A 491 12.09 -15.48 17.07
C THR A 491 11.45 -15.59 15.68
N GLY A 492 11.29 -16.82 15.15
CA GLY A 492 10.64 -17.06 13.84
C GLY A 492 11.58 -17.07 12.63
N ARG A 493 12.89 -16.82 12.80
CA ARG A 493 13.81 -16.71 11.65
C ARG A 493 14.00 -18.04 10.91
N SER A 494 14.21 -19.15 11.61
CA SER A 494 14.34 -20.47 10.97
C SER A 494 13.04 -20.90 10.28
N GLU A 495 11.89 -20.55 10.85
CA GLU A 495 10.57 -20.83 10.29
C GLU A 495 10.38 -20.12 8.95
N MET A 496 10.72 -18.83 8.88
CA MET A 496 10.71 -18.07 7.64
C MET A 496 11.61 -18.72 6.57
N PHE A 497 12.80 -19.19 6.94
CA PHE A 497 13.69 -19.89 6.01
C PHE A 497 13.12 -21.25 5.58
N ALA A 498 12.52 -22.02 6.49
CA ALA A 498 11.83 -23.26 6.15
C ALA A 498 10.69 -23.04 5.13
N GLU A 499 9.92 -21.97 5.29
CA GLU A 499 8.88 -21.57 4.32
C GLU A 499 9.46 -21.15 2.95
N LYS A 500 10.61 -20.46 2.93
CA LYS A 500 11.33 -20.16 1.67
C LYS A 500 11.77 -21.45 0.98
N LEU A 501 12.33 -22.41 1.72
CA LEU A 501 12.69 -23.72 1.17
C LEU A 501 11.46 -24.47 0.65
N ARG A 502 10.33 -24.43 1.37
CA ARG A 502 9.08 -25.04 0.91
C ARG A 502 8.67 -24.53 -0.46
N LYS A 503 8.68 -23.21 -0.66
CA LYS A 503 8.35 -22.61 -1.98
C LYS A 503 9.26 -23.14 -3.08
N ARG A 504 10.55 -23.30 -2.80
CA ARG A 504 11.53 -23.81 -3.78
C ARG A 504 11.31 -25.29 -4.12
N LEU A 505 11.01 -26.13 -3.13
CA LEU A 505 10.85 -27.57 -3.30
C LEU A 505 9.48 -27.99 -3.85
N SER A 506 8.44 -27.15 -3.70
CA SER A 506 7.04 -27.49 -4.01
C SER A 506 6.77 -27.79 -5.49
N SER A 507 7.67 -27.39 -6.40
CA SER A 507 7.59 -27.73 -7.82
C SER A 507 7.78 -29.23 -8.09
N SER A 508 8.64 -29.91 -7.32
CA SER A 508 9.06 -31.29 -7.59
C SER A 508 8.75 -32.29 -6.46
N PHE A 509 8.57 -31.82 -5.22
CA PHE A 509 8.34 -32.66 -4.05
C PHE A 509 6.98 -32.38 -3.40
N ALA A 510 6.45 -33.36 -2.66
CA ALA A 510 5.32 -33.16 -1.76
C ALA A 510 5.87 -32.68 -0.41
N VAL A 511 5.91 -31.36 -0.20
CA VAL A 511 6.64 -30.74 0.90
C VAL A 511 5.76 -30.45 2.10
N GLN A 512 6.21 -30.82 3.29
CA GLN A 512 5.58 -30.46 4.56
C GLN A 512 6.59 -29.72 5.45
N VAL A 513 6.18 -28.59 6.04
CA VAL A 513 6.99 -27.86 7.04
C VAL A 513 6.39 -28.14 8.42
N ILE A 514 7.21 -28.56 9.38
CA ILE A 514 6.77 -28.96 10.72
C ILE A 514 7.70 -28.33 11.75
N CYS A 515 7.13 -27.73 12.79
CA CYS A 515 7.89 -27.32 13.97
C CYS A 515 8.46 -28.57 14.65
N MET A 516 9.71 -28.52 15.13
CA MET A 516 10.33 -29.67 15.80
C MET A 516 9.55 -30.14 17.05
N GLU A 517 8.81 -29.25 17.70
CA GLU A 517 7.98 -29.57 18.87
C GLU A 517 6.78 -30.44 18.51
N ASP A 518 6.23 -30.24 17.31
CA ASP A 518 5.07 -30.98 16.79
C ASP A 518 5.48 -32.25 16.03
N TYR A 519 6.77 -32.50 15.88
CA TYR A 519 7.27 -33.66 15.12
C TYR A 519 7.35 -34.92 15.98
N GLU A 520 6.51 -35.90 15.67
CA GLU A 520 6.58 -37.21 16.31
C GLU A 520 7.78 -38.02 15.81
N LEU A 521 8.74 -38.29 16.70
CA LEU A 521 10.01 -38.93 16.35
C LEU A 521 9.85 -40.36 15.78
N ASN A 522 8.73 -41.03 16.06
CA ASN A 522 8.41 -42.35 15.52
C ASN A 522 8.21 -42.33 13.99
N HIS A 523 7.97 -41.16 13.38
CA HIS A 523 7.90 -41.01 11.94
C HIS A 523 9.29 -40.96 11.28
N LEU A 524 10.36 -40.70 12.02
CA LEU A 524 11.70 -40.50 11.47
C LEU A 524 12.22 -41.67 10.61
N PRO A 525 12.00 -42.96 10.96
CA PRO A 525 12.40 -44.08 10.10
C PRO A 525 11.56 -44.25 8.83
N LEU A 526 10.38 -43.62 8.77
CA LEU A 526 9.47 -43.70 7.62
C LEU A 526 9.78 -42.61 6.58
N GLU A 527 10.52 -41.59 6.97
CA GLU A 527 10.88 -40.47 6.10
C GLU A 527 11.99 -40.86 5.12
N ARG A 528 11.87 -40.39 3.87
CA ARG A 528 12.88 -40.61 2.82
C ARG A 528 13.77 -39.38 2.59
N LEU A 529 13.23 -38.19 2.83
CA LEU A 529 13.93 -36.92 2.62
C LEU A 529 13.56 -35.91 3.70
N ILE A 530 14.55 -35.47 4.48
CA ILE A 530 14.38 -34.43 5.51
C ILE A 530 15.32 -33.25 5.30
N PHE A 531 14.80 -32.04 5.43
CA PHE A 531 15.60 -30.84 5.60
C PHE A 531 15.43 -30.29 7.00
N VAL A 532 16.52 -29.85 7.62
CA VAL A 532 16.46 -29.22 8.94
C VAL A 532 16.93 -27.77 8.84
N VAL A 533 16.11 -26.85 9.32
CA VAL A 533 16.44 -25.41 9.42
C VAL A 533 16.36 -24.99 10.87
N ALA A 534 17.50 -24.86 11.55
CA ALA A 534 17.51 -24.74 13.01
C ALA A 534 18.41 -23.60 13.50
N SER A 535 17.84 -22.74 14.35
CA SER A 535 18.59 -21.69 15.05
C SER A 535 19.39 -22.29 16.20
N THR A 536 20.46 -21.62 16.62
CA THR A 536 21.21 -21.96 17.82
C THR A 536 20.86 -20.95 18.92
N PHE A 537 20.51 -21.42 20.12
CA PHE A 537 20.19 -20.57 21.26
C PHE A 537 21.32 -20.54 22.29
N GLY A 538 21.57 -19.36 22.86
CA GLY A 538 22.57 -19.12 23.89
C GLY A 538 23.95 -19.68 23.53
N ASN A 539 24.53 -20.48 24.43
CA ASN A 539 25.83 -21.12 24.26
C ASN A 539 25.74 -22.46 23.52
N GLY A 540 25.08 -22.48 22.36
CA GLY A 540 25.08 -23.65 21.47
C GLY A 540 23.93 -24.65 21.66
N ALA A 541 22.90 -24.29 22.43
CA ALA A 541 21.74 -25.14 22.70
C ALA A 541 20.69 -25.07 21.58
N SER A 542 19.72 -25.98 21.63
CA SER A 542 18.51 -25.87 20.81
C SER A 542 17.66 -24.69 21.26
N PRO A 543 16.86 -24.10 20.36
CA PRO A 543 15.70 -23.31 20.74
C PRO A 543 14.70 -24.14 21.55
N ASP A 544 13.79 -23.48 22.25
CA ASP A 544 12.78 -24.10 23.12
C ASP A 544 11.94 -25.14 22.37
N ASN A 545 11.41 -24.77 21.20
CA ASN A 545 10.66 -25.69 20.32
C ASN A 545 11.51 -26.80 19.66
N GLY A 546 12.84 -26.83 19.89
CA GLY A 546 13.72 -27.91 19.45
C GLY A 546 14.13 -28.88 20.57
N LYS A 547 13.83 -28.56 21.85
CA LYS A 547 14.35 -29.29 23.02
C LYS A 547 13.84 -30.74 23.08
N LEU A 548 12.54 -30.95 22.88
CA LEU A 548 11.92 -32.28 22.96
C LEU A 548 12.43 -33.21 21.86
N PHE A 549 12.50 -32.71 20.62
CA PHE A 549 13.09 -33.43 19.49
C PHE A 549 14.54 -33.83 19.79
N TRP A 550 15.37 -32.87 20.23
CA TRP A 550 16.79 -33.11 20.53
C TRP A 550 17.01 -34.14 21.64
N LYS A 551 16.23 -34.06 22.72
CA LYS A 551 16.30 -35.03 23.82
C LYS A 551 15.92 -36.44 23.36
N SER A 552 14.85 -36.55 22.59
CA SER A 552 14.30 -37.82 22.11
C SER A 552 15.23 -38.52 21.12
N ILE A 553 15.79 -37.78 20.15
CA ILE A 553 16.75 -38.34 19.17
C ILE A 553 18.07 -38.73 19.84
N CYS A 554 18.50 -38.02 20.89
CA CYS A 554 19.68 -38.40 21.67
C CYS A 554 19.48 -39.68 22.49
N ASN A 555 18.32 -39.85 23.11
CA ASN A 555 18.01 -41.02 23.94
C ASN A 555 17.84 -42.31 23.12
N ASN A 556 17.39 -42.21 21.87
CA ASN A 556 17.15 -43.38 21.02
C ASN A 556 18.42 -44.22 20.75
N GLN A 557 19.59 -43.58 20.67
CA GLN A 557 20.88 -44.26 20.46
C GLN A 557 21.28 -45.20 21.60
N LYS A 558 20.72 -45.04 22.81
CA LYS A 558 21.07 -45.85 23.99
C LYS A 558 20.27 -47.16 24.10
N ASN A 559 19.27 -47.37 23.24
CA ASN A 559 18.40 -48.55 23.27
C ASN A 559 18.84 -49.59 22.23
N LYS A 560 18.68 -50.89 22.53
CA LYS A 560 18.97 -52.02 21.60
C LYS A 560 18.12 -52.02 20.30
N ASN A 561 17.08 -51.18 20.23
CA ASN A 561 16.26 -50.90 19.04
C ASN A 561 16.49 -49.45 18.54
N SER A 562 17.73 -49.12 18.16
CA SER A 562 18.05 -47.81 17.57
C SER A 562 17.37 -47.66 16.20
N PHE A 563 16.89 -46.46 15.86
CA PHE A 563 16.37 -46.18 14.53
C PHE A 563 17.39 -46.50 13.44
N ASP A 564 17.00 -47.32 12.46
CA ASP A 564 17.75 -47.49 11.22
C ASP A 564 17.30 -46.43 10.20
N LEU A 565 18.13 -45.40 10.00
CA LEU A 565 17.86 -44.32 9.05
C LEU A 565 18.65 -44.48 7.74
N THR A 566 19.10 -45.69 7.40
CA THR A 566 19.88 -45.95 6.16
C THR A 566 19.19 -45.49 4.87
N LYS A 567 17.86 -45.42 4.86
CA LYS A 567 17.04 -44.97 3.72
C LYS A 567 16.74 -43.46 3.73
N LEU A 568 17.10 -42.75 4.80
CA LEU A 568 16.83 -41.33 4.96
C LEU A 568 17.96 -40.49 4.34
N MET A 569 17.59 -39.63 3.40
CA MET A 569 18.45 -38.55 2.91
C MET A 569 18.16 -37.26 3.68
N PHE A 570 19.19 -36.51 4.06
CA PHE A 570 18.96 -35.24 4.76
C PHE A 570 19.96 -34.12 4.45
N SER A 571 19.59 -32.87 4.75
CA SER A 571 20.55 -31.76 4.85
C SER A 571 20.13 -30.76 5.93
N VAL A 572 21.11 -30.10 6.53
CA VAL A 572 20.90 -29.16 7.64
C VAL A 572 21.42 -27.78 7.28
N PHE A 573 20.58 -26.78 7.47
CA PHE A 573 20.95 -25.37 7.52
C PHE A 573 20.84 -24.88 8.97
N GLY A 574 21.99 -24.68 9.62
CA GLY A 574 22.05 -24.10 10.95
C GLY A 574 22.08 -22.58 10.88
N LEU A 575 21.35 -21.90 11.74
CA LEU A 575 21.44 -20.45 11.92
C LEU A 575 22.14 -20.14 13.24
N GLY A 576 22.98 -19.10 13.21
CA GLY A 576 23.62 -18.55 14.39
C GLY A 576 24.34 -17.24 14.07
N SER A 577 25.05 -16.70 15.04
CA SER A 577 25.89 -15.51 14.87
C SER A 577 27.32 -15.83 15.28
N SER A 578 28.29 -15.44 14.45
CA SER A 578 29.72 -15.59 14.77
C SER A 578 30.19 -14.74 15.96
N LEU A 579 29.33 -13.84 16.47
CA LEU A 579 29.54 -13.13 17.73
C LEU A 579 29.54 -14.06 18.96
N TYR A 580 28.98 -15.28 18.83
CA TYR A 580 28.91 -16.25 19.93
C TYR A 580 29.91 -17.39 19.76
N PRO A 581 30.61 -17.83 20.84
CA PRO A 581 31.68 -18.84 20.75
C PRO A 581 31.25 -20.18 20.14
N LYS A 582 29.99 -20.57 20.34
CA LYS A 582 29.42 -21.83 19.83
C LYS A 582 28.57 -21.60 18.59
N PHE A 583 29.16 -20.93 17.60
CA PHE A 583 28.53 -20.57 16.34
C PHE A 583 27.91 -21.79 15.62
N GLY A 584 26.58 -21.75 15.43
CA GLY A 584 25.81 -22.75 14.69
C GLY A 584 25.80 -24.15 15.32
N ALA A 585 26.11 -24.27 16.63
CA ALA A 585 26.35 -25.57 17.26
C ALA A 585 25.14 -26.50 17.18
N PHE A 586 23.90 -25.99 17.31
CA PHE A 586 22.73 -26.87 17.28
C PHE A 586 22.52 -27.53 15.92
N GLY A 587 22.64 -26.78 14.82
CA GLY A 587 22.60 -27.34 13.46
C GLY A 587 23.71 -28.38 13.22
N LYS A 588 24.94 -28.11 13.69
CA LYS A 588 26.06 -29.07 13.63
C LYS A 588 25.77 -30.34 14.42
N ASN A 589 25.16 -30.21 15.59
CA ASN A 589 24.82 -31.33 16.46
C ASN A 589 23.73 -32.22 15.84
N ILE A 590 22.70 -31.65 15.21
CA ILE A 590 21.68 -32.41 14.48
C ILE A 590 22.30 -33.17 13.32
N ASP A 591 23.11 -32.48 12.51
CA ASP A 591 23.77 -33.08 11.35
C ASP A 591 24.66 -34.27 11.75
N LYS A 592 25.47 -34.11 12.80
CA LYS A 592 26.25 -35.21 13.38
C LYS A 592 25.36 -36.35 13.84
N LYS A 593 24.28 -36.05 14.57
CA LYS A 593 23.40 -37.06 15.16
C LYS A 593 22.66 -37.89 14.10
N LEU A 594 22.20 -37.26 13.02
CA LEU A 594 21.54 -37.98 11.92
C LEU A 594 22.52 -38.91 11.20
N ARG A 595 23.80 -38.50 11.02
CA ARG A 595 24.84 -39.40 10.46
C ARG A 595 25.13 -40.58 11.37
N GLU A 596 25.19 -40.37 12.70
CA GLU A 596 25.39 -41.46 13.67
C GLU A 596 24.26 -42.50 13.65
N LEU A 597 23.06 -42.12 13.18
CA LEU A 597 21.91 -43.00 12.97
C LEU A 597 21.85 -43.58 11.54
N ASN A 598 22.96 -43.52 10.80
CA ASN A 598 23.12 -44.01 9.43
C ASN A 598 22.35 -43.25 8.34
N ALA A 599 21.80 -42.07 8.62
CA ALA A 599 21.19 -41.23 7.58
C ALA A 599 22.26 -40.66 6.64
N ARG A 600 21.91 -40.50 5.37
CA ARG A 600 22.82 -40.02 4.32
C ARG A 600 22.65 -38.53 4.08
N SER A 601 23.74 -37.78 4.19
CA SER A 601 23.73 -36.33 4.02
C SER A 601 23.81 -35.94 2.53
N LEU A 602 22.82 -35.21 2.01
CA LEU A 602 22.84 -34.64 0.64
C LEU A 602 23.97 -33.62 0.48
N LYS A 603 24.14 -32.77 1.49
CA LYS A 603 25.16 -31.73 1.57
C LYS A 603 25.57 -31.59 3.04
N PRO A 604 26.88 -31.48 3.34
CA PRO A 604 27.36 -31.15 4.66
C PRO A 604 26.63 -29.93 5.24
N VAL A 605 26.46 -29.91 6.56
CA VAL A 605 25.79 -28.81 7.25
C VAL A 605 26.34 -27.46 6.82
N THR A 606 25.45 -26.55 6.48
CA THR A 606 25.79 -25.16 6.18
C THR A 606 25.31 -24.29 7.33
N ILE A 607 26.16 -23.38 7.80
CA ILE A 607 25.83 -22.49 8.90
C ILE A 607 25.68 -21.06 8.36
N GLY A 608 24.46 -20.55 8.40
CA GLY A 608 24.16 -19.14 8.17
C GLY A 608 24.66 -18.30 9.34
N ASP A 609 25.55 -17.35 9.04
CA ASP A 609 25.99 -16.32 9.97
C ASP A 609 25.11 -15.08 9.82
N GLU A 610 24.42 -14.71 10.90
CA GLU A 610 23.63 -13.48 10.98
C GLU A 610 24.44 -12.24 10.59
N MET A 611 25.75 -12.23 10.85
CA MET A 611 26.63 -11.09 10.57
C MET A 611 27.16 -11.07 9.13
N LYS A 612 26.97 -12.12 8.33
CA LYS A 612 27.61 -12.28 7.01
C LYS A 612 26.64 -12.76 5.92
N GLY A 613 25.44 -12.17 5.88
CA GLY A 613 24.51 -12.38 4.77
C GLY A 613 23.99 -13.81 4.65
N GLN A 614 23.50 -14.38 5.76
CA GLN A 614 22.97 -15.75 5.78
C GLN A 614 21.83 -16.01 4.79
N GLU A 615 21.09 -15.00 4.34
CA GLU A 615 20.04 -15.11 3.31
C GLU A 615 20.59 -15.58 1.97
N LYS A 616 21.74 -15.05 1.53
CA LYS A 616 22.40 -15.44 0.28
C LYS A 616 22.98 -16.85 0.40
N LEU A 617 23.63 -17.13 1.52
CA LEU A 617 24.16 -18.47 1.79
C LEU A 617 23.03 -19.51 1.84
N PHE A 618 21.88 -19.14 2.40
CA PHE A 618 20.68 -19.97 2.39
C PHE A 618 20.16 -20.21 0.98
N ALA A 619 20.09 -19.18 0.12
CA ALA A 619 19.67 -19.35 -1.28
C ALA A 619 20.58 -20.34 -2.03
N VAL A 620 21.90 -20.17 -1.90
CA VAL A 620 22.90 -21.10 -2.50
C VAL A 620 22.74 -22.52 -1.95
N TRP A 621 22.55 -22.65 -0.63
CA TRP A 621 22.29 -23.94 0.00
C TRP A 621 21.00 -24.57 -0.53
N CYS A 622 19.91 -23.81 -0.61
CA CYS A 622 18.61 -24.22 -1.15
C CYS A 622 18.73 -24.80 -2.56
N ASP A 623 19.35 -24.06 -3.48
CA ASP A 623 19.51 -24.53 -4.87
C ASP A 623 20.39 -25.77 -4.94
N THR A 624 21.47 -25.82 -4.15
CA THR A 624 22.35 -26.99 -4.11
C THR A 624 21.62 -28.23 -3.61
N VAL A 625 20.88 -28.12 -2.51
CA VAL A 625 20.19 -29.28 -1.92
C VAL A 625 18.98 -29.70 -2.75
N TYR A 626 18.32 -28.75 -3.42
CA TYR A 626 17.25 -29.04 -4.38
C TYR A 626 17.79 -29.84 -5.57
N ALA A 627 18.84 -29.37 -6.25
CA ALA A 627 19.45 -30.07 -7.39
C ALA A 627 19.93 -31.48 -7.01
N LYS A 628 20.56 -31.63 -5.84
CA LYS A 628 20.99 -32.94 -5.34
C LYS A 628 19.81 -33.85 -5.00
N ALA A 629 18.74 -33.32 -4.42
CA ALA A 629 17.54 -34.09 -4.14
C ALA A 629 16.91 -34.59 -5.45
N LEU A 630 16.80 -33.75 -6.48
CA LEU A 630 16.29 -34.17 -7.79
C LEU A 630 17.06 -35.38 -8.33
N LYS A 631 18.39 -35.27 -8.38
CA LYS A 631 19.26 -36.35 -8.86
C LYS A 631 19.14 -37.64 -8.05
N VAL A 632 19.07 -37.55 -6.71
CA VAL A 632 18.96 -38.73 -5.84
C VAL A 632 17.62 -39.44 -6.00
N PHE A 633 16.56 -38.70 -6.32
CA PHE A 633 15.22 -39.24 -6.52
C PHE A 633 14.86 -39.47 -8.00
N GLY A 634 15.79 -39.29 -8.93
CA GLY A 634 15.58 -39.50 -10.37
C GLY A 634 14.55 -38.53 -10.97
N LEU A 635 14.60 -37.28 -10.54
CA LEU A 635 13.68 -36.20 -10.95
C LEU A 635 14.41 -35.10 -11.75
N ASP A 636 15.65 -35.34 -12.18
CA ASP A 636 16.37 -34.47 -13.10
C ASP A 636 15.97 -34.79 -14.54
N GLU A 637 15.40 -33.80 -15.24
CA GLU A 637 15.27 -33.85 -16.70
C GLU A 637 16.70 -33.81 -17.27
N SER A 638 17.15 -34.94 -17.82
CA SER A 638 18.34 -34.99 -18.65
C SER A 638 17.94 -35.38 -20.06
N ASP A 639 18.13 -34.43 -20.98
CA ASP A 639 18.51 -34.57 -22.39
C ASP A 639 18.28 -35.92 -23.08
N ASP A 640 17.01 -36.32 -23.27
CA ASP A 640 16.63 -37.10 -24.45
C ASP A 640 16.14 -36.10 -25.51
N VAL A 641 17.09 -35.58 -26.29
CA VAL A 641 16.81 -34.99 -27.60
C VAL A 641 16.31 -36.14 -28.48
N VAL A 642 14.99 -36.33 -28.51
CA VAL A 642 14.35 -37.10 -29.57
C VAL A 642 14.15 -36.16 -30.75
N ASP A 643 14.89 -36.48 -31.80
CA ASP A 643 14.84 -35.97 -33.16
C ASP A 643 13.38 -35.84 -33.63
N ASP A 644 12.93 -34.60 -33.83
CA ASP A 644 11.59 -34.27 -34.32
C ASP A 644 11.61 -34.47 -35.84
N SER A 645 11.42 -35.73 -36.26
CA SER A 645 11.11 -36.08 -37.65
C SER A 645 9.61 -36.32 -37.78
N ASP A 646 8.99 -35.40 -38.51
CA ASP A 646 7.75 -35.51 -39.28
C ASP A 646 6.76 -36.62 -38.88
N GLU A 647 5.65 -36.24 -38.24
CA GLU A 647 4.36 -36.87 -38.53
C GLU A 647 3.22 -35.85 -38.41
N GLU A 648 2.77 -35.39 -39.59
CA GLU A 648 1.49 -34.70 -39.79
C GLU A 648 0.34 -35.57 -39.27
N ILE A 649 -0.33 -35.12 -38.21
CA ILE A 649 -1.68 -35.62 -37.89
C ILE A 649 -2.69 -34.74 -38.63
N THR A 650 -3.14 -35.27 -39.75
CA THR A 650 -4.24 -34.76 -40.58
C THR A 650 -5.55 -34.76 -39.78
N ILE A 651 -6.16 -33.58 -39.65
CA ILE A 651 -7.54 -33.44 -39.17
C ILE A 651 -8.45 -33.78 -40.35
N GLY A 652 -8.98 -35.00 -40.34
CA GLY A 652 -9.99 -35.45 -41.29
C GLY A 652 -11.36 -34.85 -40.99
N ASP A 653 -11.99 -34.33 -42.03
CA ASP A 653 -13.36 -33.84 -42.08
C ASP A 653 -14.39 -34.85 -41.55
N THR A 654 -15.46 -34.34 -40.95
CA THR A 654 -16.82 -34.83 -41.25
C THR A 654 -17.86 -33.80 -40.87
N GLU A 655 -18.59 -33.37 -41.90
CA GLU A 655 -19.79 -32.56 -41.88
C GLU A 655 -21.00 -33.28 -41.25
N ALA A 656 -22.05 -32.47 -41.04
CA ALA A 656 -23.48 -32.77 -41.11
C ALA A 656 -24.20 -33.31 -39.87
N PHE A 657 -25.11 -32.46 -39.35
CA PHE A 657 -26.58 -32.58 -39.28
C PHE A 657 -27.06 -31.53 -38.25
N GLY A 658 -27.66 -30.40 -38.66
CA GLY A 658 -29.12 -30.24 -38.90
C GLY A 658 -29.89 -30.37 -37.58
N SER A 659 -30.60 -29.39 -37.02
CA SER A 659 -31.38 -28.25 -37.51
C SER A 659 -31.53 -27.19 -36.42
#